data_AF-A0A432EYB8-F1
#
_entry.id   AF-A0A432EYB8-F1
#
_cell.length_a   1.000
_cell.length_b   1.000
_cell.length_c   1.000
_cell.angle_alpha   90.00
_cell.angle_beta   90.00
_cell.angle_gamma   90.00
#
_symmetry.space_group_name_H-M   'P 1'
#
loop_
_entity.id
_entity.type
_entity.pdbx_description
1 polymer ?
#
loop_
_entity_poly.entity_id
_entity_poly.type
_entity_poly.pdbx_seq_one_letter_code
_entity_poly.pdbx_strand_id
1 'polypeptide(L)'
;MELPTLKIDRAQALSELATVSKTNRHRSGLILTGSEAWCLDAARDIYSGSDMGSARLWIGTHPMTGFDAVAAKKAHQVLGQTYDVVVFNGRSGFDVDALGAVSGTIRGGGQLCLLMPPFAHWSTYADPVRTRFTAFGYSETDIKPRWFSHLQRSIAESTGVLMLDQTGVVRGRLPRLQREPETDTELNDADCVTSDQVDAVEAVIRAATGQRRKPAILISDRGRGKSAALGIAAARLLRQGRGRIVVTGPQRETVTTLLDHAARLLPEARRSKNRLRWCNSSIEFLAPDRISDRTADDTMVMIDEAAAIPLPLLTAVVKNSSRLALATTVHGYEGTGRGFELRFGPLLSSQMRGERRVTLITPVRWAAGDPLERFIFRALMLDAGATTSADRPIDPTHGFHTERLDRHALVQNRNRLDQLFGLLVASHYRTRPSDLRYLLDAPGVSVYGVCCQSAIVGAALVVREGGLAADLARDVIRGRRRPRGHLLPVSIGTHLGIETAPQLTYQRIVRIAVRPELRRQGLGSRLINCIAKDAHQTGHDCLGVSFAADLELVDFWSKAAMQPIRLGVTQGKSSGANALLMLTGLTTAGEYLTRRAAHLFSRRLPDQLADPLRKADPSLVLCLLNKGLKAKSPDPDELLTASAFAAGQRGYAECVAELVTVSYHLLTDQLAGPQDKTGALCLVLKVLQKRSWADCAAVLGLAGRNDVTALLQRTISTYCEAAKTPTTTCAYGSPGSVRT
;
A
#
# COMPACT_ATOMS: atom_id res chain seq x y z
N MET A 1 -26.46 2.04 22.38
CA MET A 1 -25.67 0.91 22.91
C MET A 1 -25.08 1.38 24.22
N GLU A 2 -25.57 0.87 25.34
CA GLU A 2 -25.04 1.21 26.67
C GLU A 2 -24.05 0.14 27.13
N LEU A 3 -22.88 0.58 27.60
CA LEU A 3 -21.94 -0.30 28.29
C LEU A 3 -22.52 -0.64 29.67
N PRO A 4 -22.44 -1.91 30.12
CA PRO A 4 -22.96 -2.28 31.42
C PRO A 4 -22.20 -1.55 32.53
N THR A 5 -22.92 -0.94 33.47
CA THR A 5 -22.35 -0.34 34.67
C THR A 5 -21.92 -1.44 35.63
N LEU A 6 -20.69 -1.38 36.12
CA LEU A 6 -20.20 -2.28 37.15
C LEU A 6 -20.75 -1.86 38.51
N LYS A 7 -21.27 -2.82 39.28
CA LYS A 7 -21.79 -2.60 40.66
C LYS A 7 -20.69 -2.72 41.71
N ILE A 8 -19.49 -2.23 41.40
CA ILE A 8 -18.31 -2.23 42.28
C ILE A 8 -17.67 -0.85 42.21
N ASP A 9 -16.95 -0.45 43.25
CA ASP A 9 -16.31 0.86 43.28
C ASP A 9 -15.13 0.96 42.29
N ARG A 10 -14.65 2.19 42.08
CA ARG A 10 -13.53 2.48 41.16
C ARG A 10 -12.26 1.70 41.51
N ALA A 11 -11.88 1.66 42.79
CA ALA A 11 -10.62 1.06 43.21
C ALA A 11 -10.66 -0.46 43.01
N GLN A 12 -11.77 -1.09 43.38
CA GLN A 12 -12.02 -2.50 43.18
C GLN A 12 -12.00 -2.86 41.70
N ALA A 13 -12.71 -2.12 40.84
CA ALA A 13 -12.75 -2.43 39.41
C ALA A 13 -11.37 -2.35 38.72
N LEU A 14 -10.57 -1.35 39.09
CA LEU A 14 -9.21 -1.19 38.54
C LEU A 14 -8.27 -2.27 39.07
N SER A 15 -8.37 -2.63 40.36
CA SER A 15 -7.60 -3.70 40.98
C SER A 15 -7.92 -5.07 40.37
N GLU A 16 -9.21 -5.39 40.18
CA GLU A 16 -9.65 -6.62 39.53
C GLU A 16 -9.16 -6.69 38.08
N LEU A 17 -9.29 -5.61 37.31
CA LEU A 17 -8.77 -5.55 35.94
C LEU A 17 -7.26 -5.80 35.89
N ALA A 18 -6.48 -5.14 36.76
CA ALA A 18 -5.03 -5.31 36.83
C ALA A 18 -4.66 -6.75 37.24
N THR A 19 -5.37 -7.33 38.21
CA THR A 19 -5.15 -8.70 38.69
C THR A 19 -5.42 -9.71 37.59
N VAL A 20 -6.56 -9.61 36.91
CA VAL A 20 -6.93 -10.51 35.80
C VAL A 20 -5.95 -10.36 34.64
N SER A 21 -5.59 -9.13 34.27
CA SER A 21 -4.60 -8.87 33.21
C SER A 21 -3.23 -9.48 33.52
N LYS A 22 -2.70 -9.28 34.74
CA LYS A 22 -1.42 -9.88 35.15
C LYS A 22 -1.48 -11.40 35.17
N THR A 23 -2.53 -11.96 35.79
CA THR A 23 -2.70 -13.42 35.94
C THR A 23 -2.85 -14.12 34.59
N ASN A 24 -3.69 -13.60 33.71
CA ASN A 24 -3.90 -14.16 32.38
C ASN A 24 -2.77 -13.79 31.40
N ARG A 25 -1.79 -12.97 31.82
CA ARG A 25 -0.80 -12.32 30.92
C ARG A 25 -1.46 -11.59 29.73
N HIS A 26 -2.66 -11.08 29.96
CA HIS A 26 -3.45 -10.27 29.03
C HIS A 26 -3.20 -8.79 29.28
N ARG A 27 -3.31 -7.98 28.24
CA ARG A 27 -3.35 -6.52 28.30
C ARG A 27 -4.78 -6.06 28.58
N SER A 28 -4.92 -4.90 29.20
CA SER A 28 -6.22 -4.25 29.41
C SER A 28 -6.31 -2.86 28.80
N GLY A 29 -7.54 -2.41 28.58
CA GLY A 29 -7.85 -1.03 28.19
C GLY A 29 -8.56 -0.28 29.32
N LEU A 30 -8.20 0.98 29.51
CA LEU A 30 -8.92 1.92 30.36
C LEU A 30 -9.24 3.18 29.56
N ILE A 31 -10.49 3.62 29.58
CA ILE A 31 -10.93 4.86 28.92
C ILE A 31 -11.35 5.84 30.00
N LEU A 32 -10.62 6.95 30.11
CA LEU A 32 -10.98 8.07 30.98
C LEU A 32 -11.79 9.06 30.16
N THR A 33 -13.06 9.24 30.53
CA THR A 33 -14.02 10.06 29.78
C THR A 33 -14.60 11.20 30.61
N GLY A 34 -14.36 12.45 30.20
CA GLY A 34 -14.77 13.61 30.97
C GLY A 34 -14.18 14.93 30.46
N SER A 35 -14.10 15.92 31.35
CA SER A 35 -13.34 17.15 31.10
C SER A 35 -11.84 16.84 30.96
N GLU A 36 -11.11 17.68 30.22
CA GLU A 36 -9.68 17.45 29.99
C GLU A 36 -8.87 17.47 31.29
N ALA A 37 -9.12 18.46 32.15
CA ALA A 37 -8.48 18.57 33.45
C ALA A 37 -8.72 17.30 34.27
N TRP A 38 -9.98 16.85 34.36
CA TRP A 38 -10.31 15.64 35.11
C TRP A 38 -9.63 14.39 34.53
N CYS A 39 -9.61 14.19 33.21
CA CYS A 39 -8.94 13.03 32.63
C CYS A 39 -7.43 13.01 32.94
N LEU A 40 -6.77 14.18 32.91
CA LEU A 40 -5.36 14.31 33.24
C LEU A 40 -5.11 14.05 34.74
N ASP A 41 -5.95 14.58 35.62
CA ASP A 41 -5.87 14.39 37.07
C ASP A 41 -6.14 12.91 37.44
N ALA A 42 -7.16 12.30 36.85
CA ALA A 42 -7.47 10.88 37.05
C ALA A 42 -6.36 9.97 36.52
N ALA A 43 -5.73 10.30 35.39
CA ALA A 43 -4.55 9.59 34.93
C ALA A 43 -3.38 9.73 35.92
N ARG A 44 -3.15 10.93 36.46
CA ARG A 44 -2.10 11.16 37.48
C ARG A 44 -2.36 10.35 38.74
N ASP A 45 -3.60 10.36 39.23
CA ASP A 45 -4.02 9.59 40.40
C ASP A 45 -3.79 8.07 40.21
N ILE A 46 -4.15 7.53 39.04
CA ILE A 46 -4.02 6.09 38.75
C ILE A 46 -2.56 5.66 38.54
N TYR A 47 -1.74 6.49 37.88
CA TYR A 47 -0.40 6.08 37.43
C TYR A 47 0.76 6.71 38.21
N SER A 48 0.52 7.55 39.21
CA SER A 48 1.58 8.17 40.03
C SER A 48 2.28 7.18 40.98
N GLY A 49 1.66 6.03 41.30
CA GLY A 49 2.24 5.01 42.18
C GLY A 49 3.38 4.18 41.57
N SER A 50 4.19 3.56 42.43
CA SER A 50 5.36 2.72 42.08
C SER A 50 4.99 1.32 41.54
N ASP A 51 3.75 0.87 41.70
CA ASP A 51 3.36 -0.54 41.43
C ASP A 51 3.13 -0.86 39.94
N MET A 52 3.11 0.15 39.08
CA MET A 52 2.81 0.04 37.65
C MET A 52 4.07 0.19 36.79
N GLY A 53 5.04 -0.73 36.97
CA GLY A 53 6.21 -0.88 36.09
C GLY A 53 7.09 0.38 35.90
N SER A 54 8.22 0.21 35.22
CA SER A 54 9.16 1.32 34.98
C SER A 54 9.05 1.91 33.58
N ALA A 55 8.52 1.16 32.60
CA ALA A 55 8.46 1.59 31.21
C ALA A 55 7.08 2.19 30.88
N ARG A 56 6.98 3.51 30.83
CA ARG A 56 5.72 4.25 30.68
C ARG A 56 5.78 5.22 29.51
N LEU A 57 4.81 5.16 28.61
CA LEU A 57 4.77 5.95 27.37
C LEU A 57 3.55 6.88 27.32
N TRP A 58 3.76 8.15 27.00
CA TRP A 58 2.72 9.13 26.77
C TRP A 58 2.66 9.55 25.30
N ILE A 59 1.47 9.41 24.69
CA ILE A 59 1.20 9.83 23.32
C ILE A 59 0.26 11.02 23.30
N GLY A 60 0.74 12.16 22.80
CA GLY A 60 -0.04 13.40 22.65
C GLY A 60 0.55 14.58 23.43
N THR A 61 -0.27 15.60 23.67
CA THR A 61 0.11 16.80 24.42
C THR A 61 -0.10 16.61 25.93
N HIS A 62 0.42 17.53 26.73
CA HIS A 62 0.35 17.53 28.19
C HIS A 62 0.93 16.25 28.82
N PRO A 63 2.19 15.87 28.51
CA PRO A 63 2.78 14.68 29.08
C PRO A 63 2.91 14.77 30.60
N MET A 64 2.71 13.63 31.25
CA MET A 64 2.90 13.49 32.68
C MET A 64 4.37 13.23 33.01
N THR A 65 4.85 13.75 34.14
CA THR A 65 6.17 13.44 34.69
C THR A 65 6.32 11.93 34.89
N GLY A 66 7.49 11.36 34.54
CA GLY A 66 7.75 9.92 34.64
C GLY A 66 7.29 9.09 33.45
N PHE A 67 6.81 9.73 32.37
CA PHE A 67 6.49 9.07 31.10
C PHE A 67 7.44 9.56 29.99
N ASP A 68 7.86 8.64 29.13
CA ASP A 68 8.48 8.98 27.85
C ASP A 68 7.41 9.62 26.96
N ALA A 69 7.63 10.87 26.53
CA ALA A 69 6.64 11.61 25.76
C ALA A 69 6.94 11.56 24.26
N VAL A 70 5.99 11.08 23.47
CA VAL A 70 6.11 11.02 22.01
C VAL A 70 4.86 11.62 21.35
N ALA A 71 5.07 12.55 20.42
CA ALA A 71 3.97 13.06 19.62
C ALA A 71 3.36 11.92 18.77
N ALA A 72 2.03 11.87 18.62
CA ALA A 72 1.36 10.77 17.89
C ALA A 72 1.94 10.51 16.48
N LYS A 73 2.34 11.56 15.75
CA LYS A 73 3.00 11.45 14.42
C LYS A 73 4.32 10.67 14.44
N LYS A 74 4.99 10.61 15.59
CA LYS A 74 6.28 9.94 15.83
C LYS A 74 6.11 8.58 16.52
N ALA A 75 4.90 8.08 16.71
CA ALA A 75 4.64 6.79 17.37
C ALA A 75 5.34 5.59 16.71
N HIS A 76 5.69 5.68 15.42
CA HIS A 76 6.46 4.64 14.74
C HIS A 76 7.92 4.50 15.26
N GLN A 77 8.45 5.51 15.95
CA GLN A 77 9.83 5.52 16.45
C GLN A 77 10.03 4.64 17.70
N VAL A 78 8.96 4.38 18.44
CA VAL A 78 8.99 3.51 19.64
C VAL A 78 8.71 2.04 19.30
N LEU A 79 8.57 1.73 18.01
CA LEU A 79 8.40 0.37 17.56
C LEU A 79 9.66 -0.46 17.83
N GLY A 80 9.45 -1.69 18.29
CA GLY A 80 10.52 -2.57 18.76
C GLY A 80 10.69 -2.53 20.28
N GLN A 81 10.36 -1.41 20.93
CA GLN A 81 10.37 -1.28 22.38
C GLN A 81 9.16 -1.95 23.04
N THR A 82 9.20 -2.05 24.37
CA THR A 82 8.16 -2.68 25.20
C THR A 82 7.83 -1.78 26.38
N TYR A 83 6.54 -1.56 26.64
CA TYR A 83 6.04 -0.71 27.72
C TYR A 83 5.04 -1.45 28.62
N ASP A 84 4.96 -1.01 29.87
CA ASP A 84 3.98 -1.43 30.87
C ASP A 84 2.65 -0.70 30.69
N VAL A 85 2.75 0.62 30.53
CA VAL A 85 1.61 1.52 30.44
C VAL A 85 1.81 2.43 29.25
N VAL A 86 0.78 2.54 28.43
CA VAL A 86 0.69 3.55 27.36
C VAL A 86 -0.52 4.42 27.63
N VAL A 87 -0.31 5.72 27.86
CA VAL A 87 -1.38 6.71 27.91
C VAL A 87 -1.46 7.40 26.57
N PHE A 88 -2.60 7.28 25.90
CA PHE A 88 -2.91 7.91 24.63
C PHE A 88 -3.91 9.04 24.84
N ASN A 89 -3.44 10.28 24.71
CA ASN A 89 -4.29 11.45 24.80
C ASN A 89 -5.05 11.66 23.48
N GLY A 90 -6.24 11.05 23.39
CA GLY A 90 -7.12 11.15 22.23
C GLY A 90 -7.69 12.56 22.02
N ARG A 91 -7.63 13.43 23.04
CA ARG A 91 -8.06 14.84 22.95
C ARG A 91 -7.08 15.72 22.16
N SER A 92 -5.80 15.36 22.16
CA SER A 92 -4.75 16.03 21.40
C SER A 92 -4.82 15.78 19.88
N GLY A 93 -5.75 14.93 19.44
CA GLY A 93 -5.80 14.43 18.08
C GLY A 93 -5.77 12.91 18.03
N PHE A 94 -6.85 12.27 17.57
CA PHE A 94 -6.94 10.82 17.57
C PHE A 94 -6.29 10.20 16.32
N ASP A 95 -4.97 10.00 16.37
CA ASP A 95 -4.23 9.36 15.28
C ASP A 95 -4.37 7.83 15.34
N VAL A 96 -5.21 7.26 14.47
CA VAL A 96 -5.55 5.83 14.44
C VAL A 96 -4.37 4.93 14.07
N ASP A 97 -3.45 5.42 13.25
CA ASP A 97 -2.24 4.69 12.90
C ASP A 97 -1.31 4.62 14.12
N ALA A 98 -1.20 5.73 14.86
CA ALA A 98 -0.42 5.79 16.09
C ALA A 98 -0.98 4.86 17.19
N LEU A 99 -2.30 4.81 17.36
CA LEU A 99 -2.96 3.89 18.29
C LEU A 99 -2.59 2.42 17.96
N GLY A 100 -2.71 2.05 16.69
CA GLY A 100 -2.30 0.72 16.22
C GLY A 100 -0.83 0.45 16.56
N ALA A 101 0.05 1.40 16.27
CA ALA A 101 1.47 1.31 16.56
C ALA A 101 1.81 1.06 18.04
N VAL A 102 1.30 1.91 18.93
CA VAL A 102 1.68 1.85 20.34
C VAL A 102 0.98 0.72 21.09
N SER A 103 -0.21 0.30 20.67
CA SER A 103 -0.87 -0.86 21.30
C SER A 103 -0.02 -2.13 21.24
N GLY A 104 0.71 -2.35 20.13
CA GLY A 104 1.62 -3.49 19.96
C GLY A 104 2.91 -3.41 20.78
N THR A 105 3.17 -2.31 21.46
CA THR A 105 4.33 -2.14 22.35
C THR A 105 4.05 -2.58 23.79
N ILE A 106 2.79 -2.77 24.16
CA ILE A 106 2.39 -3.11 25.53
C ILE A 106 2.63 -4.61 25.79
N ARG A 107 3.25 -4.97 26.91
CA ARG A 107 3.42 -6.37 27.33
C ARG A 107 2.18 -6.93 28.06
N GLY A 108 2.08 -8.25 28.15
CA GLY A 108 1.05 -8.94 28.96
C GLY A 108 1.08 -8.46 30.41
N GLY A 109 -0.09 -8.23 31.00
CA GLY A 109 -0.25 -7.55 32.29
C GLY A 109 -0.21 -6.02 32.23
N GLY A 110 0.16 -5.44 31.09
CA GLY A 110 0.20 -4.00 30.86
C GLY A 110 -1.16 -3.40 30.47
N GLN A 111 -1.21 -2.06 30.37
CA GLN A 111 -2.45 -1.33 30.17
C GLN A 111 -2.33 -0.21 29.12
N LEU A 112 -3.37 -0.09 28.27
CA LEU A 112 -3.60 1.05 27.39
C LEU A 112 -4.64 1.98 28.01
N CYS A 113 -4.27 3.23 28.28
CA CYS A 113 -5.17 4.25 28.78
C CYS A 113 -5.54 5.25 27.66
N LEU A 114 -6.82 5.42 27.35
CA LEU A 114 -7.30 6.42 26.39
C LEU A 114 -7.92 7.60 27.14
N LEU A 115 -7.43 8.82 26.90
CA LEU A 115 -8.06 10.05 27.41
C LEU A 115 -9.00 10.61 26.35
N MET A 116 -10.29 10.68 26.67
CA MET A 116 -11.33 11.00 25.70
C MET A 116 -12.36 12.01 26.26
N PRO A 117 -13.06 12.76 25.40
CA PRO A 117 -14.25 13.51 25.80
C PRO A 117 -15.37 12.59 26.32
N PRO A 118 -16.43 13.16 26.94
CA PRO A 118 -17.60 12.40 27.38
C PRO A 118 -18.10 11.46 26.29
N PHE A 119 -18.31 10.20 26.63
CA PHE A 119 -18.63 9.13 25.68
C PHE A 119 -19.85 9.44 24.80
N ALA A 120 -20.87 10.11 25.36
CA ALA A 120 -22.06 10.54 24.63
C ALA A 120 -21.75 11.53 23.49
N HIS A 121 -20.66 12.29 23.56
CA HIS A 121 -20.30 13.33 22.60
C HIS A 121 -19.33 12.85 21.52
N TRP A 122 -18.99 11.56 21.46
CA TRP A 122 -18.04 11.06 20.46
C TRP A 122 -18.57 11.19 19.02
N SER A 123 -19.88 11.06 18.82
CA SER A 123 -20.56 11.26 17.54
C SER A 123 -20.62 12.72 17.09
N THR A 124 -20.21 13.66 17.94
CA THR A 124 -20.09 15.09 17.63
C THR A 124 -18.68 15.60 17.94
N TYR A 125 -17.74 14.70 18.25
CA TYR A 125 -16.43 15.08 18.71
C TYR A 125 -15.61 15.73 17.59
N ALA A 126 -15.27 16.99 17.84
CA ALA A 126 -14.38 17.78 17.04
C ALA A 126 -12.91 17.37 17.30
N ASP A 127 -12.48 16.25 16.73
CA ASP A 127 -11.09 15.77 16.79
C ASP A 127 -10.10 16.72 16.07
N PRO A 128 -9.04 17.24 16.71
CA PRO A 128 -8.02 18.09 16.07
C PRO A 128 -7.36 17.50 14.81
N VAL A 129 -7.26 16.17 14.69
CA VAL A 129 -6.63 15.49 13.54
C VAL A 129 -7.57 15.43 12.33
N ARG A 130 -8.87 15.77 12.48
CA ARG A 130 -9.85 15.73 11.39
C ARG A 130 -9.48 16.59 10.18
N THR A 131 -8.71 17.66 10.40
CA THR A 131 -8.15 18.55 9.37
C THR A 131 -7.21 17.85 8.38
N ARG A 132 -6.67 16.67 8.71
CA ARG A 132 -5.90 15.86 7.76
C ARG A 132 -6.78 15.21 6.69
N PHE A 133 -8.06 15.02 6.99
CA PHE A 133 -9.03 14.35 6.13
C PHE A 133 -9.94 15.35 5.39
N THR A 134 -9.81 16.65 5.65
CA THR A 134 -10.53 17.69 4.90
C THR A 134 -9.77 18.06 3.64
N ALA A 135 -10.43 17.84 2.50
CA ALA A 135 -10.02 18.49 1.26
C ALA A 135 -10.29 20.00 1.37
N PHE A 136 -9.53 20.80 0.61
CA PHE A 136 -9.78 22.22 0.51
C PHE A 136 -11.22 22.49 -0.01
N GLY A 137 -11.84 23.58 0.42
CA GLY A 137 -13.24 23.89 0.08
C GLY A 137 -14.29 23.20 0.95
N TYR A 138 -13.88 22.23 1.79
CA TYR A 138 -14.72 21.72 2.88
C TYR A 138 -14.37 22.40 4.20
N SER A 139 -15.41 22.63 4.99
CA SER A 139 -15.33 23.11 6.35
C SER A 139 -15.24 21.92 7.33
N GLU A 140 -14.87 22.21 8.57
CA GLU A 140 -14.81 21.19 9.61
C GLU A 140 -16.18 20.60 9.96
N THR A 141 -17.27 21.35 9.74
CA THR A 141 -18.66 20.92 9.96
C THR A 141 -19.17 19.91 8.93
N ASP A 142 -18.47 19.80 7.79
CA ASP A 142 -18.80 18.82 6.74
C ASP A 142 -18.35 17.40 7.09
N ILE A 143 -17.40 17.27 8.02
CA ILE A 143 -16.91 15.98 8.49
C ILE A 143 -17.95 15.37 9.43
N LYS A 144 -18.33 14.13 9.14
CA LYS A 144 -19.21 13.37 10.03
C LYS A 144 -18.36 12.32 10.75
N PRO A 145 -18.29 12.31 12.09
CA PRO A 145 -17.40 11.42 12.86
C PRO A 145 -17.95 9.99 12.95
N ARG A 146 -18.23 9.37 11.80
CA ARG A 146 -18.80 8.02 11.67
C ARG A 146 -17.85 6.96 12.25
N TRP A 147 -16.55 7.16 12.13
CA TRP A 147 -15.53 6.29 12.69
C TRP A 147 -15.58 6.25 14.23
N PHE A 148 -15.91 7.36 14.90
CA PHE A 148 -16.09 7.34 16.35
C PHE A 148 -17.31 6.54 16.78
N SER A 149 -18.39 6.52 15.99
CA SER A 149 -19.53 5.62 16.23
C SER A 149 -19.14 4.13 16.06
N HIS A 150 -18.27 3.82 15.10
CA HIS A 150 -17.67 2.48 14.96
C HIS A 150 -16.81 2.12 16.17
N LEU A 151 -16.02 3.06 16.68
CA LEU A 151 -15.21 2.86 17.89
C LEU A 151 -16.09 2.62 19.13
N GLN A 152 -17.16 3.41 19.31
CA GLN A 152 -18.13 3.21 20.41
C GLN A 152 -18.73 1.80 20.38
N ARG A 153 -19.14 1.31 19.20
CA ARG A 153 -19.61 -0.06 19.02
C ARG A 153 -18.53 -1.08 19.39
N SER A 154 -17.31 -0.88 18.91
CA SER A 154 -16.18 -1.77 19.20
C SER A 154 -15.88 -1.87 20.69
N ILE A 155 -16.02 -0.77 21.44
CA ILE A 155 -15.89 -0.74 22.91
C ILE A 155 -17.07 -1.48 23.56
N ALA A 156 -18.31 -1.22 23.14
CA ALA A 156 -19.51 -1.87 23.69
C ALA A 156 -19.49 -3.40 23.55
N GLU A 157 -18.88 -3.91 22.50
CA GLU A 157 -18.73 -5.34 22.24
C GLU A 157 -17.46 -5.96 22.86
N SER A 158 -16.58 -5.13 23.44
CA SER A 158 -15.31 -5.59 24.00
C SER A 158 -15.46 -6.16 25.42
N THR A 159 -14.44 -6.92 25.81
CA THR A 159 -14.19 -7.37 27.19
C THR A 159 -12.79 -6.91 27.54
N GLY A 160 -12.48 -6.63 28.81
CA GLY A 160 -11.16 -6.15 29.23
C GLY A 160 -10.84 -4.69 28.87
N VAL A 161 -11.82 -3.93 28.36
CA VAL A 161 -11.75 -2.47 28.20
C VAL A 161 -12.80 -1.84 29.12
N LEU A 162 -12.35 -1.12 30.14
CA LEU A 162 -13.23 -0.41 31.08
C LEU A 162 -13.26 1.08 30.75
N MET A 163 -14.36 1.72 31.09
CA MET A 163 -14.56 3.16 30.96
C MET A 163 -14.86 3.76 32.33
N LEU A 164 -14.05 4.71 32.76
CA LEU A 164 -14.27 5.50 33.98
C LEU A 164 -14.70 6.90 33.55
N ASP A 165 -15.90 7.29 33.96
CA ASP A 165 -16.38 8.66 33.72
C ASP A 165 -16.04 9.61 34.86
N GLN A 166 -16.19 10.91 34.60
CA GLN A 166 -15.93 11.96 35.58
C GLN A 166 -16.84 11.93 36.81
N THR A 167 -17.95 11.18 36.76
CA THR A 167 -18.83 10.98 37.92
C THR A 167 -18.37 9.82 38.81
N GLY A 168 -17.27 9.16 38.44
CA GLY A 168 -16.70 8.01 39.16
C GLY A 168 -17.34 6.67 38.79
N VAL A 169 -18.24 6.64 37.80
CA VAL A 169 -18.93 5.41 37.40
C VAL A 169 -18.05 4.62 36.44
N VAL A 170 -17.87 3.33 36.74
CA VAL A 170 -17.15 2.39 35.88
C VAL A 170 -18.13 1.59 35.03
N ARG A 171 -17.92 1.60 33.71
CA ARG A 171 -18.70 0.81 32.75
C ARG A 171 -17.79 -0.10 31.94
N GLY A 172 -18.29 -1.29 31.59
CA GLY A 172 -17.55 -2.26 30.78
C GLY A 172 -17.71 -3.68 31.29
N ARG A 173 -16.94 -4.59 30.71
CA ARG A 173 -16.95 -6.01 31.07
C ARG A 173 -15.55 -6.44 31.46
N LEU A 174 -15.40 -6.90 32.70
CA LEU A 174 -14.16 -7.52 33.14
C LEU A 174 -13.92 -8.83 32.38
N PRO A 175 -12.66 -9.17 32.04
CA PRO A 175 -12.34 -10.50 31.53
C PRO A 175 -12.57 -11.54 32.64
N ARG A 176 -12.80 -12.79 32.25
CA ARG A 176 -12.79 -13.89 33.21
C ARG A 176 -11.35 -14.20 33.61
N LEU A 177 -11.11 -14.42 34.90
CA LEU A 177 -9.85 -14.98 35.38
C LEU A 177 -9.70 -16.37 34.76
N GLN A 178 -8.68 -16.52 33.91
CA GLN A 178 -8.32 -17.77 33.28
C GLN A 178 -6.83 -17.92 33.53
N ARG A 179 -6.47 -18.74 34.51
CA ARG A 179 -5.09 -19.18 34.62
C ARG A 179 -4.84 -20.00 33.36
N GLU A 180 -4.06 -19.50 32.41
CA GLU A 180 -3.57 -20.36 31.34
C GLU A 180 -2.93 -21.56 32.05
N PRO A 181 -3.23 -22.81 31.65
CA PRO A 181 -2.39 -23.92 32.03
C PRO A 181 -0.98 -23.48 31.66
N GLU A 182 -0.03 -23.53 32.59
CA GLU A 182 1.38 -23.50 32.21
C GLU A 182 1.51 -24.65 31.21
N THR A 183 1.56 -24.32 29.92
CA THR A 183 1.94 -25.30 28.92
C THR A 183 3.41 -25.55 29.16
N ASP A 184 3.70 -26.43 30.11
CA ASP A 184 4.88 -27.29 30.13
C ASP A 184 4.80 -28.22 28.92
N THR A 185 4.75 -27.64 27.73
CA THR A 185 5.41 -28.27 26.60
C THR A 185 6.87 -27.91 26.81
N GLU A 186 7.66 -28.85 27.34
CA GLU A 186 9.11 -28.76 27.25
C GLU A 186 9.46 -28.38 25.82
N LEU A 187 9.79 -27.11 25.60
CA LEU A 187 10.29 -26.68 24.31
C LEU A 187 11.67 -27.30 24.19
N ASN A 188 11.88 -28.11 23.15
CA ASN A 188 13.20 -28.70 22.84
C ASN A 188 14.25 -27.65 22.42
N ASP A 189 14.04 -26.37 22.75
CA ASP A 189 14.85 -25.24 22.35
C ASP A 189 14.85 -24.15 23.44
N ALA A 190 15.98 -23.98 24.12
CA ALA A 190 16.13 -23.03 25.22
C ALA A 190 16.16 -21.54 24.79
N ASP A 191 16.36 -21.26 23.49
CA ASP A 191 16.43 -19.88 22.98
C ASP A 191 15.06 -19.38 22.47
N CYS A 192 14.13 -20.29 22.21
CA CYS A 192 12.79 -20.01 21.70
C CYS A 192 11.72 -20.06 22.80
N VAL A 193 10.69 -19.23 22.64
CA VAL A 193 9.60 -19.08 23.61
C VAL A 193 8.35 -19.85 23.18
N THR A 194 8.25 -20.21 21.90
CA THR A 194 7.08 -20.87 21.31
C THR A 194 7.52 -21.90 20.28
N SER A 195 6.72 -22.96 20.07
CA SER A 195 7.01 -24.02 19.09
C SER A 195 7.09 -23.49 17.65
N ASP A 196 6.17 -22.59 17.27
CA ASP A 196 6.20 -21.93 15.96
C ASP A 196 7.45 -21.05 15.74
N GLN A 197 8.08 -20.56 16.81
CA GLN A 197 9.37 -19.88 16.74
C GLN A 197 10.52 -20.87 16.48
N VAL A 198 10.47 -22.07 17.07
CA VAL A 198 11.43 -23.16 16.79
C VAL A 198 11.38 -23.52 15.31
N ASP A 199 10.18 -23.78 14.78
CA ASP A 199 9.97 -24.07 13.36
C ASP A 199 10.52 -22.95 12.46
N ALA A 200 10.32 -21.69 12.85
CA ALA A 200 10.82 -20.53 12.12
C ALA A 200 12.35 -20.48 12.11
N VAL A 201 13.00 -20.72 13.25
CA VAL A 201 14.46 -20.77 13.35
C VAL A 201 15.02 -21.91 12.51
N GLU A 202 14.43 -23.11 12.59
CA GLU A 202 14.82 -24.25 11.77
C GLU A 202 14.68 -23.98 10.27
N ALA A 203 13.58 -23.37 9.84
CA ALA A 203 13.37 -23.03 8.43
C ALA A 203 14.48 -22.09 7.91
N VAL A 204 14.87 -21.09 8.70
CA VAL A 204 15.96 -20.15 8.35
C VAL A 204 17.31 -20.87 8.30
N ILE A 205 17.61 -21.73 9.28
CA ILE A 205 18.85 -22.53 9.27
C ILE A 205 18.90 -23.41 8.02
N ARG A 206 17.81 -24.12 7.69
CA ARG A 206 17.71 -24.98 6.50
C ARG A 206 17.80 -24.19 5.19
N ALA A 207 17.34 -22.94 5.14
CA ALA A 207 17.52 -22.07 3.96
C ALA A 207 18.99 -21.69 3.76
N ALA A 208 19.73 -21.47 4.85
CA ALA A 208 21.15 -21.16 4.82
C ALA A 208 22.04 -22.39 4.51
N THR A 209 21.73 -23.57 5.07
CA THR A 209 22.60 -24.76 4.96
C THR A 209 22.18 -25.74 3.86
N GLY A 210 20.89 -25.77 3.48
CA GLY A 210 20.34 -26.76 2.55
C GLY A 210 20.64 -26.50 1.07
N GLN A 211 19.70 -26.79 0.18
CA GLN A 211 19.83 -26.47 -1.25
C GLN A 211 19.72 -24.95 -1.49
N ARG A 212 20.52 -24.43 -2.44
CA ARG A 212 20.47 -23.02 -2.87
C ARG A 212 19.11 -22.69 -3.50
N ARG A 213 18.72 -21.42 -3.43
CA ARG A 213 17.44 -20.86 -3.94
C ARG A 213 16.19 -21.55 -3.38
N LYS A 214 16.27 -22.02 -2.13
CA LYS A 214 15.15 -22.50 -1.31
C LYS A 214 14.92 -21.56 -0.12
N PRO A 215 14.14 -20.48 -0.28
CA PRO A 215 14.02 -19.45 0.75
C PRO A 215 13.18 -19.91 1.94
N ALA A 216 13.45 -19.34 3.11
CA ALA A 216 12.54 -19.38 4.26
C ALA A 216 11.62 -18.16 4.22
N ILE A 217 10.33 -18.36 4.50
CA ILE A 217 9.33 -17.29 4.55
C ILE A 217 8.60 -17.39 5.88
N LEU A 218 8.84 -16.39 6.73
CA LEU A 218 8.24 -16.25 8.05
C LEU A 218 7.08 -15.26 7.97
N ILE A 219 5.89 -15.74 8.27
CA ILE A 219 4.64 -15.01 8.13
C ILE A 219 4.01 -14.90 9.51
N SER A 220 3.66 -13.71 9.97
CA SER A 220 2.86 -13.59 11.20
C SER A 220 2.30 -12.21 11.43
N ASP A 221 1.46 -12.06 12.44
CA ASP A 221 1.06 -10.76 12.94
C ASP A 221 2.15 -10.11 13.78
N ARG A 222 1.91 -8.87 14.22
CA ARG A 222 2.87 -8.17 15.07
C ARG A 222 2.93 -8.82 16.46
N GLY A 223 4.14 -8.87 17.04
CA GLY A 223 4.33 -9.40 18.40
C GLY A 223 4.35 -10.93 18.50
N ARG A 224 4.53 -11.64 17.37
CA ARG A 224 4.70 -13.11 17.29
C ARG A 224 6.16 -13.59 17.20
N GLY A 225 7.14 -12.69 17.37
CA GLY A 225 8.55 -13.10 17.49
C GLY A 225 9.37 -13.29 16.20
N LYS A 226 8.93 -12.80 15.03
CA LYS A 226 9.69 -12.93 13.74
C LYS A 226 11.12 -12.42 13.81
N SER A 227 11.33 -11.16 14.22
CA SER A 227 12.66 -10.56 14.31
C SER A 227 13.54 -11.31 15.32
N ALA A 228 12.95 -11.81 16.40
CA ALA A 228 13.63 -12.65 17.37
C ALA A 228 14.07 -13.98 16.76
N ALA A 229 13.19 -14.66 16.00
CA ALA A 229 13.50 -15.91 15.30
C ALA A 229 14.66 -15.71 14.29
N LEU A 230 14.62 -14.63 13.50
CA LEU A 230 15.74 -14.28 12.61
C LEU A 230 17.04 -14.04 13.38
N GLY A 231 16.98 -13.38 14.54
CA GLY A 231 18.15 -13.10 15.39
C GLY A 231 18.76 -14.37 15.99
N ILE A 232 17.92 -15.26 16.51
CA ILE A 232 18.31 -16.57 17.04
C ILE A 232 18.97 -17.40 15.94
N ALA A 233 18.33 -17.49 14.77
CA ALA A 233 18.87 -18.22 13.62
C ALA A 233 20.21 -17.63 13.14
N ALA A 234 20.35 -16.31 13.10
CA ALA A 234 21.60 -15.66 12.70
C ALA A 234 22.74 -15.99 13.66
N ALA A 235 22.51 -15.95 14.97
CA ALA A 235 23.51 -16.33 15.97
C ALA A 235 23.93 -17.80 15.83
N ARG A 236 22.97 -18.71 15.65
CA ARG A 236 23.25 -20.15 15.44
C ARG A 236 24.07 -20.40 14.18
N LEU A 237 23.74 -19.73 13.08
CA LEU A 237 24.49 -19.84 11.83
C LEU A 237 25.94 -19.33 11.98
N LEU A 238 26.15 -18.24 12.72
CA LEU A 238 27.50 -17.77 13.05
C LEU A 238 28.29 -18.81 13.86
N ARG A 239 27.66 -19.42 14.88
CA ARG A 239 28.26 -20.51 15.68
C ARG A 239 28.57 -21.75 14.85
N GLN A 240 27.79 -22.03 13.81
CA GLN A 240 28.02 -23.11 12.83
C GLN A 240 29.09 -22.76 11.77
N GLY A 241 29.79 -21.63 11.90
CA GLY A 241 30.90 -21.25 11.01
C GLY A 241 30.50 -20.39 9.82
N ARG A 242 29.27 -19.85 9.75
CA ARG A 242 28.89 -18.92 8.68
C ARG A 242 29.63 -17.59 8.85
N GLY A 243 30.50 -17.26 7.89
CA GLY A 243 31.33 -16.05 7.97
C GLY A 243 30.57 -14.72 7.84
N ARG A 244 29.53 -14.66 7.01
CA ARG A 244 28.80 -13.40 6.78
C ARG A 244 27.30 -13.61 6.59
N ILE A 245 26.52 -12.80 7.31
CA ILE A 245 25.07 -12.66 7.15
C ILE A 245 24.74 -11.20 6.90
N VAL A 246 23.94 -10.93 5.88
CA VAL A 246 23.40 -9.60 5.59
C VAL A 246 21.96 -9.55 6.09
N VAL A 247 21.64 -8.54 6.89
CA VAL A 247 20.28 -8.25 7.34
C VAL A 247 19.78 -6.95 6.71
N THR A 248 18.50 -6.88 6.42
CA THR A 248 17.88 -5.68 5.84
C THR A 248 16.43 -5.52 6.27
N GLY A 249 15.91 -4.33 6.04
CA GLY A 249 14.55 -3.93 6.35
C GLY A 249 14.25 -2.56 5.72
N PRO A 250 13.02 -2.05 5.84
CA PRO A 250 12.66 -0.72 5.33
C PRO A 250 13.50 0.40 5.95
N GLN A 251 13.91 0.23 7.22
CA GLN A 251 14.80 1.12 7.97
C GLN A 251 15.74 0.29 8.84
N ARG A 252 16.83 0.90 9.33
CA ARG A 252 17.82 0.22 10.18
C ARG A 252 17.21 -0.15 11.54
N GLU A 253 16.31 0.67 12.04
CA GLU A 253 15.68 0.51 13.35
C GLU A 253 14.87 -0.80 13.40
N THR A 254 14.29 -1.23 12.27
CA THR A 254 13.54 -2.49 12.13
C THR A 254 14.34 -3.72 12.55
N VAL A 255 15.62 -3.79 12.19
CA VAL A 255 16.47 -4.96 12.50
C VAL A 255 17.11 -4.90 13.89
N THR A 256 16.79 -3.90 14.72
CA THR A 256 17.41 -3.75 16.05
C THR A 256 17.09 -4.94 16.94
N THR A 257 15.82 -5.36 16.99
CA THR A 257 15.38 -6.55 17.73
C THR A 257 16.12 -7.82 17.29
N LEU A 258 16.31 -8.00 15.97
CA LEU A 258 17.08 -9.12 15.42
C LEU A 258 18.51 -9.11 15.96
N LEU A 259 19.18 -7.95 15.90
CA LEU A 259 20.56 -7.80 16.38
C LEU A 259 20.66 -7.97 17.90
N ASP A 260 19.66 -7.55 18.67
CA ASP A 260 19.61 -7.72 20.13
C ASP A 260 19.52 -9.20 20.51
N HIS A 261 18.63 -9.94 19.85
CA HIS A 261 18.51 -11.39 20.06
C HIS A 261 19.77 -12.14 19.62
N ALA A 262 20.38 -11.75 18.49
CA ALA A 262 21.64 -12.34 18.05
C ALA A 262 22.78 -12.09 19.05
N ALA A 263 22.91 -10.86 19.56
CA ALA A 263 23.94 -10.49 20.54
C ALA A 263 23.81 -11.26 21.85
N ARG A 264 22.58 -11.54 22.32
CA ARG A 264 22.34 -12.33 23.54
C ARG A 264 22.92 -13.74 23.46
N LEU A 265 22.91 -14.35 22.28
CA LEU A 265 23.39 -15.73 22.04
C LEU A 265 24.85 -15.80 21.60
N LEU A 266 25.52 -14.66 21.46
CA LEU A 266 26.91 -14.54 21.02
C LEU A 266 27.72 -13.81 22.09
N PRO A 267 28.16 -14.52 23.15
CA PRO A 267 29.03 -13.92 24.16
C PRO A 267 30.28 -13.33 23.48
N GLU A 268 30.73 -12.17 23.98
CA GLU A 268 31.86 -11.40 23.43
C GLU A 268 31.65 -10.72 22.06
N ALA A 269 30.44 -10.77 21.50
CA ALA A 269 30.16 -10.08 20.24
C ALA A 269 30.33 -8.56 20.40
N ARG A 270 31.10 -7.94 19.50
CA ARG A 270 31.29 -6.49 19.44
C ARG A 270 30.22 -5.87 18.57
N ARG A 271 29.38 -5.04 19.17
CA ARG A 271 28.31 -4.33 18.47
C ARG A 271 28.78 -2.95 18.03
N SER A 272 28.60 -2.68 16.74
CA SER A 272 28.69 -1.35 16.15
C SER A 272 27.32 -0.93 15.60
N LYS A 273 27.21 0.32 15.12
CA LYS A 273 25.93 0.87 14.63
C LYS A 273 25.25 -0.02 13.58
N ASN A 274 25.99 -0.55 12.61
CA ASN A 274 25.42 -1.35 11.50
C ASN A 274 25.91 -2.80 11.45
N ARG A 275 26.72 -3.24 12.42
CA ARG A 275 27.36 -4.55 12.35
C ARG A 275 27.55 -5.15 13.72
N LEU A 276 27.21 -6.42 13.87
CA LEU A 276 27.56 -7.27 15.00
C LEU A 276 28.69 -8.20 14.54
N ARG A 277 29.86 -8.12 15.19
CA ARG A 277 31.01 -8.97 14.88
C ARG A 277 31.22 -9.95 16.01
N TRP A 278 31.39 -11.22 15.65
CA TRP A 278 31.73 -12.29 16.57
C TRP A 278 32.84 -13.14 15.94
N CYS A 279 34.02 -13.15 16.56
CA CYS A 279 35.23 -13.73 15.99
C CYS A 279 35.53 -13.18 14.56
N ASN A 280 35.66 -14.07 13.58
CA ASN A 280 35.85 -13.75 12.15
C ASN A 280 34.53 -13.62 11.37
N SER A 281 33.39 -13.76 12.05
CA SER A 281 32.08 -13.73 11.45
C SER A 281 31.33 -12.42 11.75
N SER A 282 30.37 -12.07 10.91
CA SER A 282 29.59 -10.85 11.12
C SER A 282 28.15 -10.92 10.61
N ILE A 283 27.29 -10.18 11.30
CA ILE A 283 25.94 -9.80 10.87
C ILE A 283 25.99 -8.31 10.51
N GLU A 284 25.71 -7.96 9.27
CA GLU A 284 25.79 -6.58 8.77
C GLU A 284 24.44 -6.10 8.22
N PHE A 285 24.01 -4.92 8.64
CA PHE A 285 22.88 -4.25 8.03
C PHE A 285 23.27 -3.56 6.73
N LEU A 286 22.58 -3.90 5.64
CA LEU A 286 22.64 -3.18 4.38
C LEU A 286 21.25 -2.66 4.01
N ALA A 287 21.20 -1.44 3.48
CA ALA A 287 19.96 -0.90 2.93
C ALA A 287 19.52 -1.70 1.68
N PRO A 288 18.19 -1.84 1.41
CA PRO A 288 17.70 -2.72 0.36
C PRO A 288 18.26 -2.43 -1.05
N ASP A 289 18.51 -1.16 -1.36
CA ASP A 289 19.09 -0.68 -2.62
C ASP A 289 20.57 -1.03 -2.81
N ARG A 290 21.31 -1.37 -1.74
CA ARG A 290 22.71 -1.78 -1.82
C ARG A 290 22.91 -3.28 -1.96
N ILE A 291 21.88 -4.07 -1.65
CA ILE A 291 21.93 -5.53 -1.72
C ILE A 291 21.81 -6.00 -3.17
N SER A 292 21.07 -5.27 -4.01
CA SER A 292 20.92 -5.58 -5.42
C SER A 292 22.24 -5.63 -6.18
N ASP A 293 23.31 -4.99 -5.70
CA ASP A 293 24.52 -4.78 -6.50
C ASP A 293 25.73 -5.60 -6.01
N ARG A 294 25.65 -6.30 -4.86
CA ARG A 294 26.87 -6.68 -4.09
C ARG A 294 26.85 -8.02 -3.32
N THR A 295 25.93 -8.95 -3.57
CA THR A 295 25.93 -10.22 -2.83
C THR A 295 26.77 -11.29 -3.53
N ALA A 296 27.79 -11.79 -2.83
CA ALA A 296 28.51 -12.99 -3.25
C ALA A 296 27.58 -14.21 -3.20
N ASP A 297 27.82 -15.19 -4.08
CA ASP A 297 26.97 -16.36 -4.35
C ASP A 297 26.62 -17.26 -3.16
N ASP A 298 27.17 -17.03 -1.97
CA ASP A 298 26.82 -17.76 -0.74
C ASP A 298 26.67 -16.85 0.50
N THR A 299 26.33 -15.57 0.34
CA THR A 299 25.96 -14.75 1.52
C THR A 299 24.50 -15.02 1.92
N MET A 300 24.23 -15.27 3.21
CA MET A 300 22.85 -15.38 3.70
C MET A 300 22.24 -13.98 3.81
N VAL A 301 21.10 -13.76 3.13
CA VAL A 301 20.35 -12.51 3.22
C VAL A 301 19.08 -12.75 4.04
N MET A 302 18.88 -11.95 5.09
CA MET A 302 17.68 -11.96 5.93
C MET A 302 16.97 -10.62 5.79
N ILE A 303 15.70 -10.65 5.39
CA ILE A 303 14.87 -9.47 5.24
C ILE A 303 13.81 -9.45 6.34
N ASP A 304 13.82 -8.43 7.19
CA ASP A 304 12.77 -8.18 8.17
C ASP A 304 11.79 -7.12 7.64
N GLU A 305 10.50 -7.30 7.92
CA GLU A 305 9.38 -6.52 7.36
C GLU A 305 9.44 -6.37 5.83
N ALA A 306 9.59 -7.50 5.12
CA ALA A 306 9.74 -7.54 3.67
C ALA A 306 8.61 -6.80 2.94
N ALA A 307 7.36 -6.89 3.39
CA ALA A 307 6.23 -6.21 2.75
C ALA A 307 6.31 -4.67 2.79
N ALA A 308 7.17 -4.08 3.62
CA ALA A 308 7.42 -2.64 3.63
C ALA A 308 8.50 -2.20 2.62
N ILE A 309 9.24 -3.15 2.01
CA ILE A 309 10.27 -2.87 1.01
C ILE A 309 9.63 -2.85 -0.39
N PRO A 310 9.95 -1.86 -1.24
CA PRO A 310 9.40 -1.76 -2.59
C PRO A 310 9.61 -3.02 -3.43
N LEU A 311 8.55 -3.43 -4.15
CA LEU A 311 8.55 -4.67 -4.94
C LEU A 311 9.73 -4.78 -5.95
N PRO A 312 10.14 -3.70 -6.66
CA PRO A 312 11.30 -3.79 -7.56
C PRO A 312 12.61 -4.06 -6.83
N LEU A 313 12.81 -3.47 -5.64
CA LEU A 313 14.00 -3.72 -4.83
C LEU A 313 14.01 -5.15 -4.30
N LEU A 314 12.87 -5.64 -3.80
CA LEU A 314 12.75 -7.04 -3.39
C LEU A 314 13.01 -8.01 -4.54
N THR A 315 12.48 -7.71 -5.73
CA THR A 315 12.73 -8.52 -6.93
C THR A 315 14.21 -8.58 -7.25
N ALA A 316 14.93 -7.46 -7.15
CA ALA A 316 16.37 -7.43 -7.36
C ALA A 316 17.12 -8.25 -6.29
N VAL A 317 16.74 -8.13 -5.02
CA VAL A 317 17.33 -8.91 -3.92
C VAL A 317 17.12 -10.41 -4.13
N VAL A 318 15.90 -10.84 -4.50
CA VAL A 318 15.58 -12.25 -4.79
C VAL A 318 16.44 -12.76 -5.96
N LYS A 319 16.55 -12.01 -7.06
CA LYS A 319 17.37 -12.40 -8.21
C LYS A 319 18.85 -12.63 -7.84
N ASN A 320 19.38 -11.80 -6.96
CA ASN A 320 20.82 -11.74 -6.66
C ASN A 320 21.21 -12.51 -5.39
N SER A 321 20.25 -13.16 -4.72
CA SER A 321 20.50 -13.92 -3.49
C SER A 321 20.29 -15.42 -3.72
N SER A 322 21.28 -16.23 -3.37
CA SER A 322 21.18 -17.70 -3.40
C SER A 322 20.62 -18.29 -2.09
N ARG A 323 20.72 -17.54 -0.99
CA ARG A 323 20.34 -17.94 0.38
C ARG A 323 19.52 -16.81 0.99
N LEU A 324 18.24 -17.06 1.25
CA LEU A 324 17.28 -16.00 1.58
C LEU A 324 16.34 -16.44 2.70
N ALA A 325 16.13 -15.56 3.68
CA ALA A 325 15.02 -15.61 4.61
C ALA A 325 14.24 -14.29 4.56
N LEU A 326 12.92 -14.39 4.49
CA LEU A 326 12.00 -13.26 4.44
C LEU A 326 11.06 -13.33 5.64
N ALA A 327 10.95 -12.25 6.41
CA ALA A 327 9.95 -12.09 7.45
C ALA A 327 8.99 -10.97 7.09
N THR A 328 7.69 -11.18 7.26
CA THR A 328 6.66 -10.19 6.91
C THR A 328 5.47 -10.18 7.86
N THR A 329 4.91 -8.99 8.14
CA THR A 329 3.63 -8.87 8.86
C THR A 329 2.42 -9.03 7.94
N VAL A 330 1.45 -9.90 8.29
CA VAL A 330 0.19 -10.05 7.53
C VAL A 330 -0.89 -9.09 8.01
N HIS A 331 -1.28 -9.19 9.28
CA HIS A 331 -2.26 -8.30 9.90
C HIS A 331 -1.55 -7.31 10.82
N GLY A 332 -1.43 -6.07 10.35
CA GLY A 332 -0.77 -5.00 11.09
C GLY A 332 -1.19 -3.63 10.57
N TYR A 333 -1.14 -2.63 11.45
CA TYR A 333 -1.47 -1.24 11.16
C TYR A 333 -0.56 -0.60 10.09
N GLU A 334 0.56 -1.25 9.75
CA GLU A 334 1.47 -0.80 8.70
C GLU A 334 0.92 -1.03 7.29
N GLY A 335 -0.03 -1.97 7.17
CA GLY A 335 -0.95 -2.10 6.04
C GLY A 335 -0.50 -2.94 4.87
N THR A 336 0.61 -3.68 4.96
CA THR A 336 1.34 -4.22 3.80
C THR A 336 1.18 -5.72 3.54
N GLY A 337 0.53 -6.47 4.42
CA GLY A 337 0.64 -7.93 4.47
C GLY A 337 -0.03 -8.75 3.35
N ARG A 338 -1.35 -8.69 3.20
CA ARG A 338 -2.07 -9.53 2.21
C ARG A 338 -1.79 -9.15 0.76
N GLY A 339 -1.71 -7.85 0.48
CA GLY A 339 -1.38 -7.34 -0.87
C GLY A 339 0.04 -7.71 -1.31
N PHE A 340 0.95 -7.89 -0.35
CA PHE A 340 2.30 -8.41 -0.61
C PHE A 340 2.26 -9.87 -1.05
N GLU A 341 1.61 -10.77 -0.32
CA GLU A 341 1.59 -12.19 -0.66
C GLU A 341 0.98 -12.47 -2.04
N LEU A 342 -0.11 -11.78 -2.37
CA LEU A 342 -0.79 -11.93 -3.67
C LEU A 342 0.06 -11.48 -4.88
N ARG A 343 0.97 -10.52 -4.71
CA ARG A 343 1.80 -9.98 -5.82
C ARG A 343 3.21 -10.54 -5.82
N PHE A 344 3.81 -10.70 -4.64
CA PHE A 344 5.19 -11.15 -4.49
C PHE A 344 5.29 -12.67 -4.47
N GLY A 345 4.28 -13.40 -3.95
CA GLY A 345 4.26 -14.86 -3.93
C GLY A 345 4.53 -15.48 -5.31
N PRO A 346 3.76 -15.13 -6.36
CA PRO A 346 4.01 -15.63 -7.71
C PRO A 346 5.41 -15.31 -8.24
N LEU A 347 5.91 -14.11 -7.95
CA LEU A 347 7.26 -13.69 -8.36
C LEU A 347 8.33 -14.54 -7.67
N LEU A 348 8.19 -14.78 -6.37
CA LEU A 348 9.12 -15.61 -5.60
C LEU A 348 9.11 -17.06 -6.10
N SER A 349 7.93 -17.67 -6.29
CA SER A 349 7.79 -19.04 -6.80
C SER A 349 8.34 -19.20 -8.22
N SER A 350 8.31 -18.14 -9.04
CA SER A 350 8.90 -18.16 -10.39
C SER A 350 10.44 -18.14 -10.39
N GLN A 351 11.06 -17.53 -9.37
CA GLN A 351 12.52 -17.35 -9.29
C GLN A 351 13.22 -18.34 -8.35
N MET A 352 12.51 -18.83 -7.34
CA MET A 352 12.99 -19.72 -6.30
C MET A 352 12.01 -20.89 -6.11
N ARG A 353 12.52 -22.11 -5.96
CA ARG A 353 11.69 -23.33 -5.84
C ARG A 353 11.82 -23.93 -4.46
N GLY A 354 10.75 -24.56 -3.96
CA GLY A 354 10.78 -25.29 -2.68
C GLY A 354 10.97 -24.36 -1.48
N GLU A 355 10.22 -23.25 -1.46
CA GLU A 355 10.15 -22.35 -0.32
C GLU A 355 9.62 -23.06 0.93
N ARG A 356 10.15 -22.67 2.09
CA ARG A 356 9.68 -23.15 3.40
C ARG A 356 8.92 -22.04 4.07
N ARG A 357 7.60 -22.16 4.09
CA ARG A 357 6.71 -21.22 4.77
C ARG A 357 6.48 -21.66 6.20
N VAL A 358 6.67 -20.73 7.14
CA VAL A 358 6.33 -20.92 8.54
C VAL A 358 5.46 -19.76 8.99
N THR A 359 4.31 -20.08 9.57
CA THR A 359 3.39 -19.09 10.12
C THR A 359 3.51 -19.06 11.63
N LEU A 360 3.95 -17.93 12.21
CA LEU A 360 3.97 -17.75 13.66
C LEU A 360 2.62 -17.18 14.10
N ILE A 361 1.89 -17.90 14.94
CA ILE A 361 0.55 -17.53 15.39
C ILE A 361 0.54 -17.16 16.88
N THR A 362 1.49 -17.70 17.65
CA THR A 362 1.54 -17.60 19.10
C THR A 362 2.12 -16.25 19.54
N PRO A 363 1.35 -15.40 20.26
CA PRO A 363 1.88 -14.15 20.76
C PRO A 363 2.99 -14.39 21.79
N VAL A 364 4.10 -13.65 21.68
CA VAL A 364 5.23 -13.76 22.63
C VAL A 364 5.23 -12.62 23.65
N ARG A 365 4.60 -11.48 23.32
CA ARG A 365 4.55 -10.29 24.18
C ARG A 365 3.41 -10.34 25.20
N TRP A 366 2.34 -11.07 24.90
CA TRP A 366 1.15 -11.28 25.73
C TRP A 366 0.65 -12.72 25.51
N ALA A 367 -0.34 -13.18 26.29
CA ALA A 367 -0.93 -14.51 26.13
C ALA A 367 -1.98 -14.59 25.03
N ALA A 368 -2.35 -15.80 24.61
CA ALA A 368 -3.37 -16.01 23.59
C ALA A 368 -4.75 -15.53 24.09
N GLY A 369 -5.62 -15.15 23.14
CA GLY A 369 -6.96 -14.67 23.48
C GLY A 369 -6.99 -13.28 24.15
N ASP A 370 -5.93 -12.49 24.02
CA ASP A 370 -5.83 -11.15 24.61
C ASP A 370 -7.04 -10.24 24.25
N PRO A 371 -7.78 -9.72 25.24
CA PRO A 371 -8.95 -8.88 25.00
C PRO A 371 -8.62 -7.56 24.31
N LEU A 372 -7.50 -6.93 24.68
CA LEU A 372 -7.08 -5.67 24.07
C LEU A 372 -6.68 -5.85 22.60
N GLU A 373 -6.02 -6.97 22.25
CA GLU A 373 -5.71 -7.33 20.87
C GLU A 373 -6.97 -7.39 20.03
N ARG A 374 -7.95 -8.18 20.50
CA ARG A 374 -9.25 -8.35 19.82
C ARG A 374 -9.98 -7.02 19.67
N PHE A 375 -9.93 -6.15 20.68
CA PHE A 375 -10.50 -4.81 20.61
C PHE A 375 -9.81 -3.94 19.55
N ILE A 376 -8.47 -3.85 19.56
CA ILE A 376 -7.72 -3.02 18.62
C ILE A 376 -7.88 -3.53 17.18
N PHE A 377 -7.80 -4.84 16.96
CA PHE A 377 -8.01 -5.44 15.64
C PHE A 377 -9.40 -5.10 15.10
N ARG A 378 -10.46 -5.21 15.92
CA ARG A 378 -11.82 -4.84 15.54
C ARG A 378 -11.98 -3.33 15.29
N ALA A 379 -11.47 -2.50 16.19
CA ALA A 379 -11.61 -1.04 16.10
C ALA A 379 -10.90 -0.47 14.87
N LEU A 380 -9.74 -1.03 14.51
CA LEU A 380 -8.94 -0.61 13.36
C LEU A 380 -9.17 -1.48 12.11
N MET A 381 -10.02 -2.50 12.21
CA MET A 381 -10.33 -3.49 11.17
C MET A 381 -9.09 -4.13 10.54
N LEU A 382 -8.12 -4.55 11.36
CA LEU A 382 -6.87 -5.18 10.93
C LEU A 382 -7.08 -6.62 10.44
N ASP A 383 -8.14 -7.26 10.92
CA ASP A 383 -8.64 -8.59 10.56
C ASP A 383 -9.68 -8.56 9.44
N ALA A 384 -9.89 -7.43 8.77
CA ALA A 384 -10.95 -7.31 7.77
C ALA A 384 -10.81 -8.35 6.64
N GLY A 385 -11.89 -9.08 6.40
CA GLY A 385 -11.91 -10.16 5.41
C GLY A 385 -11.14 -11.42 5.82
N ALA A 386 -10.68 -11.56 7.07
CA ALA A 386 -10.14 -12.81 7.61
C ALA A 386 -11.25 -13.74 8.12
N THR A 387 -12.35 -13.17 8.62
CA THR A 387 -13.44 -13.91 9.28
C THR A 387 -14.74 -13.98 8.49
N THR A 388 -14.85 -13.27 7.37
CA THR A 388 -16.17 -12.99 6.79
C THR A 388 -16.11 -12.92 5.26
N SER A 389 -16.71 -13.92 4.61
CA SER A 389 -17.21 -13.95 3.22
C SER A 389 -16.26 -14.10 2.02
N ALA A 390 -14.95 -13.90 2.15
CA ALA A 390 -14.04 -14.14 1.01
C ALA A 390 -14.05 -15.60 0.55
N ASP A 391 -14.26 -16.55 1.47
CA ASP A 391 -14.31 -17.99 1.15
C ASP A 391 -15.73 -18.53 0.91
N ARG A 392 -16.79 -17.71 1.10
CA ARG A 392 -18.13 -18.17 0.73
C ARG A 392 -18.23 -18.18 -0.79
N PRO A 393 -18.58 -19.32 -1.41
CA PRO A 393 -18.80 -19.39 -2.84
C PRO A 393 -19.92 -18.42 -3.21
N ILE A 394 -19.64 -17.57 -4.19
CA ILE A 394 -20.66 -16.69 -4.79
C ILE A 394 -21.24 -17.46 -5.95
N ASP A 395 -22.54 -17.74 -5.88
CA ASP A 395 -23.26 -18.31 -6.99
C ASP A 395 -23.63 -17.20 -7.99
N PRO A 396 -22.99 -17.14 -9.17
CA PRO A 396 -23.21 -16.07 -10.14
C PRO A 396 -24.62 -16.05 -10.73
N THR A 397 -25.40 -17.13 -10.58
CA THR A 397 -26.77 -17.23 -11.11
C THR A 397 -27.73 -16.22 -10.47
N HIS A 398 -27.45 -15.78 -9.25
CA HIS A 398 -28.22 -14.75 -8.55
C HIS A 398 -28.07 -13.35 -9.15
N GLY A 399 -27.19 -13.18 -10.13
CA GLY A 399 -26.91 -11.92 -10.78
C GLY A 399 -26.13 -10.95 -9.88
N PHE A 400 -25.66 -9.90 -10.53
CA PHE A 400 -24.93 -8.81 -9.87
C PHE A 400 -25.71 -7.51 -10.02
N HIS A 401 -25.67 -6.66 -9.00
CA HIS A 401 -26.18 -5.29 -9.09
C HIS A 401 -25.16 -4.31 -8.52
N THR A 402 -25.23 -3.06 -8.98
CA THR A 402 -24.38 -1.96 -8.52
C THR A 402 -25.18 -1.00 -7.66
N GLU A 403 -24.62 -0.55 -6.54
CA GLU A 403 -25.26 0.44 -5.67
C GLU A 403 -24.24 1.43 -5.08
N ARG A 404 -24.71 2.62 -4.69
CA ARG A 404 -23.93 3.56 -3.87
C ARG A 404 -24.17 3.21 -2.40
N LEU A 405 -23.12 2.77 -1.72
CA LEU A 405 -23.20 2.30 -0.33
C LEU A 405 -23.31 3.48 0.64
N ASP A 406 -24.31 3.47 1.51
CA ASP A 406 -24.42 4.45 2.59
C ASP A 406 -23.40 4.17 3.69
N ARG A 407 -22.49 5.12 3.89
CA ARG A 407 -21.45 5.07 4.92
C ARG A 407 -22.02 5.05 6.34
N HIS A 408 -23.20 5.64 6.59
CA HIS A 408 -23.84 5.54 7.89
C HIS A 408 -24.38 4.12 8.13
N ALA A 409 -25.13 3.56 7.17
CA ALA A 409 -25.58 2.17 7.22
C ALA A 409 -24.43 1.15 7.35
N LEU A 410 -23.29 1.40 6.69
CA LEU A 410 -22.08 0.57 6.81
C LEU A 410 -21.57 0.53 8.26
N VAL A 411 -21.52 1.66 8.96
CA VAL A 411 -21.12 1.67 10.38
C VAL A 411 -22.09 0.85 11.22
N GLN A 412 -23.38 0.89 10.92
CA GLN A 412 -24.40 0.10 11.64
C GLN A 412 -24.33 -1.40 11.36
N ASN A 413 -23.80 -1.80 10.19
CA ASN A 413 -23.69 -3.20 9.78
C ASN A 413 -22.23 -3.65 9.69
N ARG A 414 -21.72 -4.20 10.80
CA ARG A 414 -20.32 -4.67 10.90
C ARG A 414 -19.94 -5.66 9.81
N ASN A 415 -20.84 -6.58 9.44
CA ASN A 415 -20.54 -7.57 8.40
C ASN A 415 -20.30 -6.86 7.05
N ARG A 416 -21.20 -5.98 6.61
CA ARG A 416 -21.02 -5.26 5.34
C ARG A 416 -19.78 -4.37 5.33
N LEU A 417 -19.48 -3.69 6.44
CA LEU A 417 -18.26 -2.90 6.56
C LEU A 417 -16.99 -3.78 6.47
N ASP A 418 -17.02 -4.97 7.08
CA ASP A 418 -15.92 -5.95 7.01
C ASP A 418 -15.69 -6.45 5.59
N GLN A 419 -16.75 -6.82 4.87
CA GLN A 419 -16.65 -7.25 3.47
C GLN A 419 -16.07 -6.14 2.59
N LEU A 420 -16.58 -4.92 2.74
CA LEU A 420 -16.13 -3.76 1.98
C LEU A 420 -14.65 -3.46 2.25
N PHE A 421 -14.28 -3.29 3.53
CA PHE A 421 -12.93 -2.88 3.89
C PHE A 421 -11.94 -4.03 3.65
N GLY A 422 -12.31 -5.27 3.92
CA GLY A 422 -11.52 -6.46 3.65
C GLY A 422 -11.19 -6.62 2.16
N LEU A 423 -12.16 -6.34 1.28
CA LEU A 423 -11.95 -6.33 -0.18
C LEU A 423 -10.95 -5.23 -0.61
N LEU A 424 -11.04 -4.04 -0.01
CA LEU A 424 -10.11 -2.93 -0.26
C LEU A 424 -8.72 -3.19 0.31
N VAL A 425 -8.60 -3.93 1.41
CA VAL A 425 -7.33 -4.36 2.00
C VAL A 425 -6.64 -5.40 1.12
N ALA A 426 -7.39 -6.40 0.63
CA ALA A 426 -6.82 -7.50 -0.16
C ALA A 426 -6.30 -7.08 -1.55
N SER A 427 -6.84 -6.01 -2.13
CA SER A 427 -6.54 -5.58 -3.51
C SER A 427 -5.42 -4.53 -3.60
N HIS A 428 -5.05 -3.91 -2.48
CA HIS A 428 -4.08 -2.82 -2.43
C HIS A 428 -2.81 -3.21 -1.68
N TYR A 429 -1.66 -2.81 -2.22
CA TYR A 429 -0.34 -3.09 -1.64
C TYR A 429 -0.15 -2.50 -0.24
N ARG A 430 -0.84 -1.38 0.07
CA ARG A 430 -0.83 -0.79 1.40
C ARG A 430 -2.19 -0.23 1.81
N THR A 431 -2.70 -0.64 2.96
CA THR A 431 -3.93 -0.11 3.56
C THR A 431 -3.75 0.14 5.04
N ARG A 432 -3.85 1.41 5.47
CA ARG A 432 -3.64 1.80 6.87
C ARG A 432 -4.96 1.99 7.61
N PRO A 433 -4.99 1.92 8.95
CA PRO A 433 -6.16 2.30 9.74
C PRO A 433 -6.71 3.69 9.39
N SER A 434 -5.84 4.64 9.05
CA SER A 434 -6.23 5.97 8.56
C SER A 434 -7.13 5.94 7.32
N ASP A 435 -7.00 4.90 6.48
CA ASP A 435 -7.82 4.75 5.27
C ASP A 435 -9.27 4.40 5.61
N LEU A 436 -9.50 3.58 6.65
CA LEU A 436 -10.85 3.32 7.17
C LEU A 436 -11.49 4.61 7.68
N ARG A 437 -10.72 5.39 8.44
CA ARG A 437 -11.20 6.67 8.96
C ARG A 437 -11.51 7.65 7.82
N TYR A 438 -10.63 7.74 6.82
CA TYR A 438 -10.88 8.56 5.63
C TYR A 438 -12.14 8.11 4.88
N LEU A 439 -12.32 6.80 4.68
CA LEU A 439 -13.50 6.23 4.03
C LEU A 439 -14.79 6.63 4.76
N LEU A 440 -14.82 6.51 6.09
CA LEU A 440 -16.02 6.76 6.89
C LEU A 440 -16.32 8.26 7.11
N ASP A 441 -15.29 9.05 7.42
CA ASP A 441 -15.47 10.41 7.94
C ASP A 441 -15.37 11.49 6.86
N ALA A 442 -14.49 11.32 5.86
CA ALA A 442 -14.09 12.44 5.02
C ALA A 442 -15.25 12.93 4.13
N PRO A 443 -15.38 14.25 3.95
CA PRO A 443 -16.37 14.84 3.07
C PRO A 443 -15.98 14.63 1.61
N GLY A 444 -16.96 14.66 0.70
CA GLY A 444 -16.73 14.43 -0.73
C GLY A 444 -16.31 13.00 -1.10
N VAL A 445 -16.27 12.08 -0.14
CA VAL A 445 -16.04 10.65 -0.35
C VAL A 445 -17.37 9.93 -0.59
N SER A 446 -17.40 9.11 -1.63
CA SER A 446 -18.49 8.19 -1.96
C SER A 446 -17.94 6.77 -2.10
N VAL A 447 -18.76 5.78 -1.74
CA VAL A 447 -18.42 4.36 -1.88
C VAL A 447 -19.46 3.69 -2.77
N TYR A 448 -19.00 2.94 -3.76
CA TYR A 448 -19.85 2.15 -4.65
C TYR A 448 -19.54 0.67 -4.47
N GLY A 449 -20.55 -0.18 -4.55
CA GLY A 449 -20.45 -1.62 -4.43
C GLY A 449 -21.01 -2.33 -5.66
N VAL A 450 -20.42 -3.47 -5.99
CA VAL A 450 -21.07 -4.53 -6.77
C VAL A 450 -21.46 -5.60 -5.76
N CYS A 451 -22.75 -5.91 -5.70
CA CYS A 451 -23.31 -6.84 -4.74
C CYS A 451 -23.92 -8.05 -5.47
N CYS A 452 -23.74 -9.22 -4.87
CA CYS A 452 -24.47 -10.44 -5.20
C CYS A 452 -25.22 -10.85 -3.94
N GLN A 453 -26.56 -10.80 -3.97
CA GLN A 453 -27.39 -10.86 -2.76
C GLN A 453 -26.92 -9.84 -1.70
N SER A 454 -26.54 -10.31 -0.50
CA SER A 454 -26.02 -9.48 0.60
C SER A 454 -24.49 -9.32 0.60
N ALA A 455 -23.79 -10.01 -0.31
CA ALA A 455 -22.33 -10.03 -0.35
C ALA A 455 -21.77 -8.95 -1.27
N ILE A 456 -20.81 -8.17 -0.77
CA ILE A 456 -20.06 -7.18 -1.56
C ILE A 456 -18.93 -7.91 -2.29
N VAL A 457 -19.02 -7.99 -3.61
CA VAL A 457 -18.05 -8.71 -4.47
C VAL A 457 -17.11 -7.77 -5.23
N GLY A 458 -17.50 -6.50 -5.34
CA GLY A 458 -16.72 -5.42 -5.92
C GLY A 458 -16.94 -4.14 -5.13
N ALA A 459 -15.93 -3.27 -5.04
CA ALA A 459 -16.05 -1.98 -4.38
C ALA A 459 -15.16 -0.92 -5.01
N ALA A 460 -15.60 0.33 -4.96
CA ALA A 460 -14.83 1.48 -5.38
C ALA A 460 -14.99 2.63 -4.39
N LEU A 461 -13.87 3.28 -4.09
CA LEU A 461 -13.79 4.51 -3.30
C LEU A 461 -13.58 5.68 -4.26
N VAL A 462 -14.48 6.64 -4.25
CA VAL A 462 -14.49 7.79 -5.17
C VAL A 462 -14.46 9.08 -4.37
N VAL A 463 -13.71 10.06 -4.84
CA VAL A 463 -13.58 11.37 -4.19
C VAL A 463 -13.89 12.50 -5.16
N ARG A 464 -14.63 13.49 -4.67
CA ARG A 464 -14.89 14.73 -5.40
C ARG A 464 -13.66 15.64 -5.38
N GLU A 465 -13.29 16.17 -6.54
CA GLU A 465 -12.21 17.16 -6.69
C GLU A 465 -12.64 18.34 -7.59
N GLY A 466 -11.85 19.42 -7.58
CA GLY A 466 -12.06 20.57 -8.46
C GLY A 466 -13.10 21.54 -7.93
N GLY A 467 -13.70 22.33 -8.82
CA GLY A 467 -14.62 23.41 -8.45
C GLY A 467 -13.93 24.55 -7.72
N LEU A 468 -12.64 24.80 -7.99
CA LEU A 468 -11.88 25.84 -7.31
C LEU A 468 -12.27 27.22 -7.84
N ALA A 469 -12.38 28.20 -6.93
CA ALA A 469 -12.59 29.59 -7.30
C ALA A 469 -11.48 30.09 -8.25
N ALA A 470 -11.84 30.98 -9.18
CA ALA A 470 -10.95 31.46 -10.24
C ALA A 470 -9.60 32.00 -9.72
N ASP A 471 -9.60 32.72 -8.60
CA ASP A 471 -8.39 33.29 -7.99
C ASP A 471 -7.44 32.21 -7.52
N LEU A 472 -7.98 31.20 -6.82
CA LEU A 472 -7.19 30.06 -6.36
C LEU A 472 -6.71 29.20 -7.54
N ALA A 473 -7.54 29.01 -8.56
CA ALA A 473 -7.15 28.31 -9.78
C ALA A 473 -5.93 28.96 -10.42
N ARG A 474 -5.91 30.32 -10.53
CA ARG A 474 -4.76 31.09 -11.01
C ARG A 474 -3.50 30.85 -10.18
N ASP A 475 -3.62 30.84 -8.85
CA ASP A 475 -2.47 30.57 -7.97
C ASP A 475 -1.95 29.13 -8.05
N VAL A 476 -2.84 28.17 -8.29
CA VAL A 476 -2.47 26.75 -8.53
C VAL A 476 -1.67 26.60 -9.81
N ILE A 477 -2.12 27.23 -10.89
CA ILE A 477 -1.44 27.19 -12.19
C ILE A 477 -0.05 27.82 -12.07
N ARG A 478 0.08 28.92 -11.33
CA ARG A 478 1.36 29.59 -11.05
C ARG A 478 2.25 28.85 -10.04
N GLY A 479 1.81 27.71 -9.51
CA GLY A 479 2.55 26.94 -8.51
C GLY A 479 2.68 27.62 -7.14
N ARG A 480 1.92 28.69 -6.88
CA ARG A 480 1.95 29.44 -5.61
C ARG A 480 1.16 28.74 -4.51
N ARG A 481 0.09 28.03 -4.89
CA ARG A 481 -0.80 27.32 -3.97
C ARG A 481 -0.97 25.87 -4.43
N ARG A 482 -1.07 24.95 -3.47
CA ARG A 482 -1.37 23.54 -3.73
C ARG A 482 -2.46 23.06 -2.78
N PRO A 483 -3.74 23.30 -3.10
CA PRO A 483 -4.84 22.95 -2.22
C PRO A 483 -4.91 21.44 -2.04
N ARG A 484 -5.13 21.00 -0.80
CA ARG A 484 -5.18 19.59 -0.43
C ARG A 484 -6.46 18.93 -0.97
N GLY A 485 -6.38 17.64 -1.30
CA GLY A 485 -7.54 16.85 -1.72
C GLY A 485 -7.98 17.03 -3.17
N HIS A 486 -7.24 17.76 -4.00
CA HIS A 486 -7.60 18.04 -5.40
C HIS A 486 -6.51 17.57 -6.38
N LEU A 487 -6.23 16.27 -6.40
CA LEU A 487 -5.06 15.73 -7.11
C LEU A 487 -5.09 15.97 -8.62
N LEU A 488 -6.17 15.59 -9.31
CA LEU A 488 -6.28 15.70 -10.78
C LEU A 488 -6.29 17.16 -11.25
N PRO A 489 -7.25 18.01 -10.82
CA PRO A 489 -7.30 19.42 -11.24
C PRO A 489 -5.98 20.17 -11.00
N VAL A 490 -5.35 19.98 -9.84
CA VAL A 490 -4.07 20.62 -9.52
C VAL A 490 -2.96 20.06 -10.40
N SER A 491 -2.89 18.74 -10.60
CA SER A 491 -1.84 18.14 -11.43
C SER A 491 -1.97 18.57 -12.90
N ILE A 492 -3.18 18.65 -13.43
CA ILE A 492 -3.45 19.10 -14.79
C ILE A 492 -3.13 20.59 -14.91
N GLY A 493 -3.61 21.42 -13.98
CA GLY A 493 -3.34 22.86 -13.97
C GLY A 493 -1.84 23.17 -13.90
N THR A 494 -1.12 22.62 -12.92
CA THR A 494 0.30 22.90 -12.68
C THR A 494 1.23 22.23 -13.70
N HIS A 495 0.98 20.98 -14.11
CA HIS A 495 1.94 20.25 -14.97
C HIS A 495 1.60 20.29 -16.46
N LEU A 496 0.31 20.38 -16.82
CA LEU A 496 -0.08 20.50 -18.23
C LEU A 496 -0.26 21.97 -18.65
N GLY A 497 -0.49 22.88 -17.70
CA GLY A 497 -0.70 24.30 -17.96
C GLY A 497 -2.08 24.58 -18.56
N ILE A 498 -3.10 23.79 -18.19
CA ILE A 498 -4.47 23.99 -18.66
C ILE A 498 -5.24 24.80 -17.62
N GLU A 499 -5.55 26.05 -17.95
CA GLU A 499 -6.05 27.04 -16.99
C GLU A 499 -7.46 26.75 -16.45
N THR A 500 -8.31 26.14 -17.28
CA THR A 500 -9.67 25.79 -16.89
C THR A 500 -9.74 24.57 -15.98
N ALA A 501 -8.67 23.74 -15.95
CA ALA A 501 -8.70 22.46 -15.26
C ALA A 501 -9.02 22.55 -13.76
N PRO A 502 -8.47 23.50 -12.98
CA PRO A 502 -8.78 23.56 -11.55
C PRO A 502 -10.22 24.00 -11.23
N GLN A 503 -10.89 24.69 -12.16
CA GLN A 503 -12.25 25.20 -11.99
C GLN A 503 -13.32 24.12 -12.28
N LEU A 504 -13.02 23.18 -13.18
CA LEU A 504 -13.91 22.06 -13.48
C LEU A 504 -14.05 21.11 -12.28
N THR A 505 -15.08 20.29 -12.29
CA THR A 505 -15.38 19.32 -11.22
C THR A 505 -15.09 17.89 -11.64
N TYR A 506 -14.60 17.09 -10.69
CA TYR A 506 -14.12 15.73 -10.97
C TYR A 506 -14.68 14.75 -9.95
N GLN A 507 -14.91 13.53 -10.41
CA GLN A 507 -14.93 12.33 -9.57
C GLN A 507 -13.63 11.57 -9.83
N ARG A 508 -12.83 11.33 -8.79
CA ARG A 508 -11.64 10.51 -8.89
C ARG A 508 -11.86 9.16 -8.23
N ILE A 509 -11.67 8.08 -8.98
CA ILE A 509 -11.64 6.75 -8.39
C ILE A 509 -10.27 6.58 -7.72
N VAL A 510 -10.29 6.47 -6.39
CA VAL A 510 -9.09 6.33 -5.54
C VAL A 510 -8.69 4.87 -5.41
N ARG A 511 -9.69 4.01 -5.22
CA ARG A 511 -9.52 2.56 -5.08
C ARG A 511 -10.64 1.86 -5.83
N ILE A 512 -10.32 0.75 -6.46
CA ILE A 512 -11.29 -0.17 -7.07
C ILE A 512 -10.80 -1.59 -6.86
N ALA A 513 -11.71 -2.46 -6.45
CA ALA A 513 -11.41 -3.82 -6.07
C ALA A 513 -12.54 -4.75 -6.50
N VAL A 514 -12.18 -5.93 -6.99
CA VAL A 514 -13.09 -7.03 -7.28
C VAL A 514 -12.47 -8.30 -6.72
N ARG A 515 -13.29 -9.15 -6.11
CA ARG A 515 -12.88 -10.47 -5.60
C ARG A 515 -12.06 -11.23 -6.66
N PRO A 516 -10.91 -11.82 -6.30
CA PRO A 516 -10.01 -12.45 -7.27
C PRO A 516 -10.70 -13.45 -8.20
N GLU A 517 -11.56 -14.31 -7.64
CA GLU A 517 -12.31 -15.36 -8.34
C GLU A 517 -13.31 -14.82 -9.38
N LEU A 518 -13.74 -13.55 -9.23
CA LEU A 518 -14.73 -12.89 -10.08
C LEU A 518 -14.11 -11.84 -11.02
N ARG A 519 -12.77 -11.77 -11.07
CA ARG A 519 -12.06 -10.87 -11.99
C ARG A 519 -12.27 -11.33 -13.43
N ARG A 520 -12.05 -10.39 -14.37
CA ARG A 520 -12.20 -10.59 -15.82
C ARG A 520 -13.64 -10.92 -16.29
N GLN A 521 -14.64 -10.89 -15.40
CA GLN A 521 -16.07 -11.01 -15.73
C GLN A 521 -16.78 -9.67 -15.98
N GLY A 522 -16.04 -8.58 -16.18
CA GLY A 522 -16.62 -7.25 -16.46
C GLY A 522 -17.19 -6.48 -15.25
N LEU A 523 -17.15 -7.03 -14.04
CA LEU A 523 -17.70 -6.38 -12.83
C LEU A 523 -17.05 -5.02 -12.52
N GLY A 524 -15.73 -4.91 -12.71
CA GLY A 524 -15.01 -3.64 -12.54
C GLY A 524 -15.48 -2.56 -13.52
N SER A 525 -15.66 -2.92 -14.80
CA SER A 525 -16.19 -2.02 -15.82
C SER A 525 -17.63 -1.61 -15.52
N ARG A 526 -18.46 -2.54 -15.05
CA ARG A 526 -19.84 -2.24 -14.61
C ARG A 526 -19.87 -1.22 -13.48
N LEU A 527 -18.96 -1.34 -12.51
CA LEU A 527 -18.83 -0.40 -11.41
C LEU A 527 -18.37 0.98 -11.90
N ILE A 528 -17.39 1.05 -12.81
CA ILE A 528 -16.95 2.32 -13.41
C ILE A 528 -18.08 2.99 -14.18
N ASN A 529 -18.86 2.25 -14.95
CA ASN A 529 -20.00 2.79 -15.69
C ASN A 529 -21.09 3.33 -14.75
N CYS A 530 -21.34 2.65 -13.62
CA CYS A 530 -22.24 3.15 -12.58
C CYS A 530 -21.74 4.48 -12.01
N ILE A 531 -20.45 4.58 -11.69
CA ILE A 531 -19.83 5.82 -11.18
C ILE A 531 -19.89 6.93 -12.24
N ALA A 532 -19.57 6.64 -13.50
CA ALA A 532 -19.62 7.60 -14.59
C ALA A 532 -21.03 8.16 -14.81
N LYS A 533 -22.05 7.28 -14.74
CA LYS A 533 -23.46 7.67 -14.85
C LYS A 533 -23.89 8.57 -13.70
N ASP A 534 -23.60 8.18 -12.46
CA ASP A 534 -23.92 9.00 -11.27
C ASP A 534 -23.17 10.35 -11.31
N ALA A 535 -21.91 10.34 -11.71
CA ALA A 535 -21.10 11.56 -11.86
C ALA A 535 -21.68 12.52 -12.90
N HIS A 536 -22.09 12.01 -14.07
CA HIS A 536 -22.73 12.81 -15.10
C HIS A 536 -24.08 13.38 -14.62
N GLN A 537 -24.92 12.56 -13.97
CA GLN A 537 -26.22 12.97 -13.43
C GLN A 537 -26.11 14.02 -12.32
N THR A 538 -25.01 14.01 -11.57
CA THR A 538 -24.72 15.00 -10.52
C THR A 538 -23.94 16.22 -11.03
N GLY A 539 -23.75 16.34 -12.34
CA GLY A 539 -23.15 17.52 -12.99
C GLY A 539 -21.62 17.60 -12.87
N HIS A 540 -20.92 16.46 -12.70
CA HIS A 540 -19.47 16.44 -12.70
C HIS A 540 -18.89 16.42 -14.12
N ASP A 541 -17.85 17.21 -14.36
CA ASP A 541 -17.27 17.36 -15.69
C ASP A 541 -16.42 16.17 -16.13
N CYS A 542 -15.72 15.54 -15.19
CA CYS A 542 -14.74 14.52 -15.49
C CYS A 542 -14.78 13.34 -14.51
N LEU A 543 -14.46 12.14 -15.01
CA LEU A 543 -14.09 10.98 -14.22
C LEU A 543 -12.62 10.67 -14.45
N GLY A 544 -11.84 10.42 -13.40
CA GLY A 544 -10.42 10.12 -13.57
C GLY A 544 -9.78 9.26 -12.50
N VAL A 545 -8.52 8.92 -12.74
CA VAL A 545 -7.71 8.05 -11.88
C VAL A 545 -6.27 8.52 -11.82
N SER A 546 -5.60 8.16 -10.72
CA SER A 546 -4.15 8.27 -10.58
C SER A 546 -3.64 7.00 -9.91
N PHE A 547 -2.82 6.22 -10.62
CA PHE A 547 -2.33 4.93 -10.13
C PHE A 547 -0.86 4.71 -10.50
N ALA A 548 -0.21 3.77 -9.81
CA ALA A 548 1.13 3.31 -10.18
C ALA A 548 1.03 2.56 -11.52
N ALA A 549 1.69 3.06 -12.55
CA ALA A 549 1.54 2.57 -13.91
C ALA A 549 1.95 1.10 -14.02
N ASP A 550 1.06 0.31 -14.63
CA ASP A 550 1.14 -1.14 -14.77
C ASP A 550 0.37 -1.54 -16.03
N LEU A 551 0.86 -2.53 -16.77
CA LEU A 551 0.29 -2.92 -18.07
C LEU A 551 -1.18 -3.33 -17.97
N GLU A 552 -1.53 -4.16 -16.99
CA GLU A 552 -2.90 -4.66 -16.84
C GLU A 552 -3.86 -3.54 -16.41
N LEU A 553 -3.39 -2.62 -15.57
CA LEU A 553 -4.19 -1.49 -15.13
C LEU A 553 -4.40 -0.47 -16.26
N VAL A 554 -3.40 -0.20 -17.10
CA VAL A 554 -3.57 0.66 -18.28
C VAL A 554 -4.65 0.09 -19.20
N ASP A 555 -4.56 -1.21 -19.50
CA ASP A 555 -5.58 -1.90 -20.31
C ASP A 555 -6.98 -1.83 -19.68
N PHE A 556 -7.07 -2.04 -18.38
CA PHE A 556 -8.33 -1.99 -17.64
C PHE A 556 -9.00 -0.61 -17.73
N TRP A 557 -8.25 0.46 -17.49
CA TRP A 557 -8.77 1.84 -17.54
C TRP A 557 -9.06 2.31 -18.96
N SER A 558 -8.24 1.93 -19.95
CA SER A 558 -8.51 2.23 -21.35
C SER A 558 -9.81 1.58 -21.86
N LYS A 559 -10.11 0.34 -21.43
CA LYS A 559 -11.39 -0.32 -21.73
C LYS A 559 -12.59 0.40 -21.12
N ALA A 560 -12.38 1.18 -20.07
CA ALA A 560 -13.39 2.05 -19.46
C ALA A 560 -13.42 3.46 -20.09
N ALA A 561 -12.93 3.60 -21.33
CA ALA A 561 -12.88 4.84 -22.09
C ALA A 561 -12.05 5.97 -21.44
N MET A 562 -11.10 5.65 -20.55
CA MET A 562 -10.16 6.63 -19.99
C MET A 562 -8.94 6.79 -20.89
N GLN A 563 -8.54 8.03 -21.11
CA GLN A 563 -7.36 8.37 -21.91
C GLN A 563 -6.17 8.71 -21.01
N PRO A 564 -4.95 8.25 -21.34
CA PRO A 564 -3.75 8.66 -20.62
C PRO A 564 -3.48 10.14 -20.88
N ILE A 565 -3.30 10.91 -19.80
CA ILE A 565 -3.07 12.37 -19.88
C ILE A 565 -1.74 12.81 -19.27
N ARG A 566 -1.08 11.96 -18.47
CA ARG A 566 0.23 12.29 -17.89
C ARG A 566 0.88 11.07 -17.25
N LEU A 567 2.14 10.82 -17.59
CA LEU A 567 3.04 9.94 -16.83
C LEU A 567 3.95 10.79 -15.92
N GLY A 568 3.92 10.54 -14.62
CA GLY A 568 4.73 11.25 -13.64
C GLY A 568 6.20 10.88 -13.74
N VAL A 569 7.08 11.87 -13.57
CA VAL A 569 8.55 11.69 -13.69
C VAL A 569 9.15 10.88 -12.54
N THR A 570 8.72 11.18 -11.31
CA THR A 570 9.22 10.49 -10.12
C THR A 570 8.51 9.15 -9.93
N GLN A 571 9.28 8.08 -9.73
CA GLN A 571 8.75 6.78 -9.34
C GLN A 571 8.26 6.81 -7.90
N GLY A 572 7.14 6.14 -7.64
CA GLY A 572 6.59 6.00 -6.30
C GLY A 572 7.55 5.23 -5.40
N LYS A 573 7.81 5.74 -4.18
CA LYS A 573 8.76 5.12 -3.25
C LYS A 573 8.42 3.67 -2.92
N SER A 574 7.13 3.28 -2.92
CA SER A 574 6.66 1.94 -2.56
C SER A 574 6.48 0.99 -3.75
N SER A 575 6.01 1.48 -4.90
CA SER A 575 5.82 0.65 -6.09
C SER A 575 7.04 0.59 -7.00
N GLY A 576 7.93 1.59 -6.92
CA GLY A 576 8.99 1.84 -7.90
C GLY A 576 8.47 2.14 -9.32
N ALA A 577 7.17 2.38 -9.47
CA ALA A 577 6.54 2.70 -10.75
C ALA A 577 6.14 4.18 -10.83
N ASN A 578 6.16 4.73 -12.03
CA ASN A 578 5.71 6.09 -12.33
C ASN A 578 4.19 6.21 -12.12
N ALA A 579 3.70 7.35 -11.62
CA ALA A 579 2.26 7.57 -11.48
C ALA A 579 1.63 7.95 -12.83
N LEU A 580 0.64 7.20 -13.30
CA LEU A 580 -0.12 7.52 -14.52
C LEU A 580 -1.46 8.13 -14.14
N LEU A 581 -1.80 9.24 -14.80
CA LEU A 581 -3.11 9.88 -14.73
C LEU A 581 -3.89 9.55 -15.99
N MET A 582 -5.14 9.11 -15.82
CA MET A 582 -6.09 8.88 -16.92
C MET A 582 -7.41 9.59 -16.63
N LEU A 583 -8.08 10.06 -17.69
CA LEU A 583 -9.26 10.92 -17.60
C LEU A 583 -10.28 10.59 -18.69
N THR A 584 -11.56 10.75 -18.36
CA THR A 584 -12.69 10.76 -19.30
C THR A 584 -13.55 11.99 -19.01
N GLY A 585 -13.91 12.72 -20.07
CA GLY A 585 -14.88 13.79 -20.00
C GLY A 585 -16.30 13.24 -19.94
N LEU A 586 -17.13 13.80 -19.06
CA LEU A 586 -18.55 13.48 -18.89
C LEU A 586 -19.46 14.60 -19.40
N THR A 587 -18.94 15.83 -19.45
CA THR A 587 -19.60 17.01 -20.03
C THR A 587 -18.78 17.53 -21.21
N THR A 588 -19.34 18.43 -22.03
CA THR A 588 -18.62 19.08 -23.13
C THR A 588 -17.32 19.74 -22.66
N ALA A 589 -17.33 20.38 -21.49
CA ALA A 589 -16.15 21.00 -20.89
C ALA A 589 -15.10 19.96 -20.49
N GLY A 590 -15.53 18.85 -19.87
CA GLY A 590 -14.64 17.74 -19.52
C GLY A 590 -14.08 17.00 -20.74
N GLU A 591 -14.86 16.83 -21.81
CA GLU A 591 -14.41 16.24 -23.07
C GLU A 591 -13.36 17.11 -23.75
N TYR A 592 -13.57 18.43 -23.78
CA TYR A 592 -12.57 19.38 -24.26
C TYR A 592 -11.28 19.30 -23.43
N LEU A 593 -11.39 19.30 -22.10
CA LEU A 593 -10.25 19.17 -21.21
C LEU A 593 -9.47 17.87 -21.49
N THR A 594 -10.18 16.74 -21.57
CA THR A 594 -9.59 15.42 -21.77
C THR A 594 -8.83 15.36 -23.09
N ARG A 595 -9.44 15.81 -24.19
CA ARG A 595 -8.79 15.88 -25.50
C ARG A 595 -7.55 16.78 -25.48
N ARG A 596 -7.64 17.97 -24.88
CA ARG A 596 -6.52 18.90 -24.77
C ARG A 596 -5.37 18.32 -23.94
N ALA A 597 -5.69 17.66 -22.82
CA ALA A 597 -4.71 17.04 -21.94
C ALA A 597 -4.00 15.87 -22.64
N ALA A 598 -4.75 14.97 -23.30
CA ALA A 598 -4.20 13.86 -24.06
C ALA A 598 -3.32 14.35 -25.23
N HIS A 599 -3.75 15.40 -25.94
CA HIS A 599 -2.95 16.01 -27.01
C HIS A 599 -1.62 16.57 -26.49
N LEU A 600 -1.64 17.34 -25.40
CA LEU A 600 -0.42 17.88 -24.79
C LEU A 600 0.51 16.78 -24.29
N PHE A 601 -0.06 15.70 -23.73
CA PHE A 601 0.72 14.54 -23.31
C PHE A 601 1.39 13.86 -24.49
N SER A 602 0.64 13.52 -25.54
CA SER A 602 1.19 12.92 -26.76
C SER A 602 2.30 13.77 -27.37
N ARG A 603 2.10 15.09 -27.45
CA ARG A 603 3.10 16.01 -28.02
C ARG A 603 4.40 16.05 -27.22
N ARG A 604 4.32 16.00 -25.88
CA ARG A 604 5.50 16.14 -24.99
C ARG A 604 6.17 14.82 -24.67
N LEU A 605 5.50 13.69 -24.89
CA LEU A 605 5.98 12.38 -24.48
C LEU A 605 7.33 12.00 -25.11
N PRO A 606 7.61 12.22 -26.41
CA PRO A 606 8.92 11.90 -27.00
C PRO A 606 10.08 12.58 -26.27
N ASP A 607 9.98 13.89 -26.01
CA ASP A 607 11.02 14.65 -25.30
C ASP A 607 11.14 14.21 -23.85
N GLN A 608 10.01 13.91 -23.21
CA GLN A 608 10.03 13.38 -21.85
C GLN A 608 10.70 12.01 -21.79
N LEU A 609 10.47 11.13 -22.76
CA LEU A 609 11.13 9.82 -22.84
C LEU A 609 12.64 9.96 -23.07
N ALA A 610 13.07 10.94 -23.86
CA ALA A 610 14.49 11.16 -24.13
C ALA A 610 15.28 11.62 -22.89
N ASP A 611 14.62 12.25 -21.92
CA ASP A 611 15.27 12.81 -20.72
C ASP A 611 14.60 12.35 -19.40
N PRO A 612 13.59 13.03 -18.83
CA PRO A 612 13.10 12.75 -17.47
C PRO A 612 12.47 11.35 -17.30
N LEU A 613 11.98 10.73 -18.38
CA LEU A 613 11.38 9.40 -18.42
C LEU A 613 12.26 8.37 -19.15
N ARG A 614 13.56 8.65 -19.33
CA ARG A 614 14.53 7.72 -19.96
C ARG A 614 14.55 6.32 -19.34
N LYS A 615 14.31 6.24 -18.02
CA LYS A 615 14.29 5.00 -17.24
C LYS A 615 12.89 4.39 -17.07
N ALA A 616 11.85 4.97 -17.67
CA ALA A 616 10.51 4.39 -17.62
C ALA A 616 10.52 2.98 -18.24
N ASP A 617 9.65 2.09 -17.76
CA ASP A 617 9.54 0.72 -18.28
C ASP A 617 9.20 0.75 -19.78
N PRO A 618 10.06 0.21 -20.66
CA PRO A 618 9.84 0.23 -22.11
C PRO A 618 8.56 -0.48 -22.55
N SER A 619 8.15 -1.54 -21.85
CA SER A 619 6.91 -2.27 -22.14
C SER A 619 5.70 -1.43 -21.79
N LEU A 620 5.77 -0.67 -20.69
CA LEU A 620 4.72 0.28 -20.32
C LEU A 620 4.63 1.42 -21.34
N VAL A 621 5.76 1.97 -21.78
CA VAL A 621 5.77 3.03 -22.79
C VAL A 621 5.11 2.53 -24.07
N LEU A 622 5.50 1.35 -24.56
CA LEU A 622 4.88 0.72 -25.72
C LEU A 622 3.36 0.54 -25.54
N CYS A 623 2.94 0.06 -24.36
CA CYS A 623 1.53 -0.06 -24.02
C CYS A 623 0.81 1.29 -24.11
N LEU A 624 1.37 2.38 -23.57
CA LEU A 624 0.77 3.72 -23.61
C LEU A 624 0.63 4.28 -25.03
N LEU A 625 1.65 4.08 -25.88
CA LEU A 625 1.61 4.50 -27.28
C LEU A 625 0.44 3.86 -28.02
N ASN A 626 0.14 2.59 -27.72
CA ASN A 626 -0.97 1.85 -28.32
C ASN A 626 -2.37 2.25 -27.79
N LYS A 627 -2.48 3.16 -26.82
CA LYS A 627 -3.76 3.48 -26.12
C LYS A 627 -4.31 4.86 -26.41
N GLY A 628 -4.36 5.20 -27.70
CA GLY A 628 -5.08 6.38 -28.19
C GLY A 628 -4.29 7.69 -28.12
N LEU A 629 -2.96 7.62 -27.96
CA LEU A 629 -2.09 8.75 -28.28
C LEU A 629 -2.07 8.94 -29.79
N LYS A 630 -2.09 10.19 -30.23
CA LYS A 630 -2.03 10.55 -31.65
C LYS A 630 -0.68 11.19 -31.96
N ALA A 631 0.07 10.60 -32.87
CA ALA A 631 1.29 11.19 -33.42
C ALA A 631 0.98 12.05 -34.65
N LYS A 632 1.90 12.97 -34.97
CA LYS A 632 1.93 13.62 -36.28
C LYS A 632 2.38 12.57 -37.31
N SER A 633 1.73 12.51 -38.47
CA SER A 633 2.23 11.72 -39.60
C SER A 633 3.61 12.25 -40.02
N PRO A 634 4.59 11.36 -40.26
CA PRO A 634 5.86 11.75 -40.84
C PRO A 634 5.65 12.38 -42.23
N ASP A 635 6.46 13.37 -42.57
CA ASP A 635 6.50 13.92 -43.92
C ASP A 635 7.32 13.03 -44.88
N PRO A 636 7.23 13.27 -46.21
CA PRO A 636 7.95 12.44 -47.18
C PRO A 636 9.48 12.42 -47.01
N ASP A 637 10.08 13.52 -46.55
CA ASP A 637 11.53 13.62 -46.36
C ASP A 637 12.00 12.85 -45.11
N GLU A 638 11.19 12.89 -44.03
CA GLU A 638 11.38 12.07 -42.84
C GLU A 638 11.30 10.57 -43.19
N LEU A 639 10.33 10.16 -44.02
CA LEU A 639 10.19 8.77 -44.48
C LEU A 639 11.33 8.32 -45.39
N LEU A 640 11.79 9.19 -46.29
CA LEU A 640 12.92 8.92 -47.17
C LEU A 640 14.21 8.70 -46.36
N THR A 641 14.45 9.57 -45.38
CA THR A 641 15.62 9.48 -44.50
C THR A 641 15.58 8.22 -43.63
N ALA A 642 14.42 7.87 -43.07
CA ALA A 642 14.25 6.63 -42.32
C ALA A 642 14.44 5.38 -43.21
N SER A 643 13.98 5.41 -44.46
CA SER A 643 14.20 4.34 -45.43
C SER A 643 15.69 4.17 -45.79
N ALA A 644 16.42 5.28 -45.95
CA ALA A 644 17.87 5.25 -46.20
C ALA A 644 18.64 4.67 -45.01
N PHE A 645 18.24 5.00 -43.77
CA PHE A 645 18.79 4.36 -42.57
C PHE A 645 18.52 2.84 -42.56
N ALA A 646 17.27 2.43 -42.85
CA ALA A 646 16.87 1.03 -42.90
C ALA A 646 17.66 0.23 -43.94
N ALA A 647 18.02 0.85 -45.07
CA ALA A 647 18.88 0.26 -46.11
C ALA A 647 20.39 0.30 -45.78
N GLY A 648 20.79 0.81 -44.60
CA GLY A 648 22.19 0.93 -44.21
C GLY A 648 22.97 2.05 -44.90
N GLN A 649 22.28 2.97 -45.58
CA GLN A 649 22.89 4.07 -46.36
C GLN A 649 23.20 5.31 -45.51
N ARG A 650 22.69 5.37 -44.27
CA ARG A 650 22.91 6.47 -43.31
C ARG A 650 23.17 5.94 -41.90
N GLY A 651 24.00 6.64 -41.14
CA GLY A 651 24.28 6.32 -39.75
C GLY A 651 23.18 6.82 -38.80
N TYR A 652 22.98 6.13 -37.68
CA TYR A 652 21.97 6.52 -36.66
C TYR A 652 22.09 7.98 -36.22
N ALA A 653 23.32 8.50 -36.07
CA ALA A 653 23.58 9.85 -35.58
C ALA A 653 23.11 10.96 -36.54
N GLU A 654 23.05 10.67 -37.84
CA GLU A 654 22.70 11.62 -38.89
C GLU A 654 21.18 11.76 -39.09
N CYS A 655 20.39 10.78 -38.62
CA CYS A 655 18.95 10.71 -38.85
C CYS A 655 18.12 10.61 -37.56
N VAL A 656 18.70 10.98 -36.41
CA VAL A 656 18.07 10.78 -35.09
C VAL A 656 16.69 11.42 -34.99
N ALA A 657 16.50 12.60 -35.60
CA ALA A 657 15.26 13.36 -35.51
C ALA A 657 14.13 12.68 -36.31
N GLU A 658 14.41 12.32 -37.55
CA GLU A 658 13.49 11.64 -38.47
C GLU A 658 13.13 10.26 -37.91
N LEU A 659 14.12 9.53 -37.36
CA LEU A 659 13.89 8.27 -36.68
C LEU A 659 12.95 8.42 -35.49
N VAL A 660 13.01 9.52 -34.73
CA VAL A 660 12.05 9.78 -33.64
C VAL A 660 10.65 9.99 -34.18
N THR A 661 10.45 10.85 -35.18
CA THR A 661 9.12 11.10 -35.76
C THR A 661 8.51 9.82 -36.31
N VAL A 662 9.27 9.10 -37.14
CA VAL A 662 8.84 7.85 -37.77
C VAL A 662 8.57 6.78 -36.71
N SER A 663 9.50 6.53 -35.78
CA SER A 663 9.29 5.53 -34.72
C SER A 663 8.09 5.86 -33.85
N TYR A 664 7.89 7.14 -33.50
CA TYR A 664 6.77 7.54 -32.67
C TYR A 664 5.43 7.29 -33.37
N HIS A 665 5.32 7.68 -34.65
CA HIS A 665 4.11 7.43 -35.45
C HIS A 665 3.83 5.94 -35.66
N LEU A 666 4.87 5.16 -36.00
CA LEU A 666 4.75 3.71 -36.22
C LEU A 666 4.22 2.99 -34.98
N LEU A 667 4.70 3.39 -33.81
CA LEU A 667 4.30 2.82 -32.54
C LEU A 667 2.89 3.27 -32.11
N THR A 668 2.49 4.53 -32.36
CA THR A 668 1.14 4.99 -31.97
C THR A 668 0.03 4.43 -32.86
N ASP A 669 0.28 4.30 -34.16
CA ASP A 669 -0.73 3.84 -35.12
C ASP A 669 -0.82 2.31 -35.19
N GLN A 670 -0.07 1.60 -34.34
CA GLN A 670 0.02 0.15 -34.29
C GLN A 670 0.37 -0.51 -35.63
N LEU A 671 0.89 0.27 -36.58
CA LEU A 671 1.53 -0.22 -37.80
C LEU A 671 2.70 -1.13 -37.42
N ALA A 672 3.33 -0.81 -36.28
CA ALA A 672 4.17 -1.68 -35.48
C ALA A 672 3.42 -2.61 -34.52
N GLY A 673 2.70 -3.57 -35.10
CA GLY A 673 1.83 -4.49 -34.36
C GLY A 673 2.54 -5.52 -33.45
N PRO A 674 1.77 -6.48 -32.88
CA PRO A 674 2.25 -7.50 -31.93
C PRO A 674 3.31 -8.48 -32.48
N GLN A 675 3.54 -8.49 -33.80
CA GLN A 675 4.36 -9.49 -34.48
C GLN A 675 5.87 -9.27 -34.30
N ASP A 676 6.34 -8.04 -34.04
CA ASP A 676 7.75 -7.72 -33.72
C ASP A 676 7.88 -6.91 -32.42
N LYS A 677 7.50 -7.53 -31.30
CA LYS A 677 7.62 -6.89 -29.98
C LYS A 677 9.05 -6.49 -29.64
N THR A 678 10.05 -7.28 -30.04
CA THR A 678 11.46 -7.01 -29.76
C THR A 678 11.93 -5.78 -30.54
N GLY A 679 11.56 -5.65 -31.82
CA GLY A 679 11.79 -4.46 -32.62
C GLY A 679 11.12 -3.21 -32.06
N ALA A 680 9.84 -3.30 -31.69
CA ALA A 680 9.11 -2.19 -31.08
C ALA A 680 9.77 -1.71 -29.77
N LEU A 681 10.20 -2.64 -28.91
CA LEU A 681 10.97 -2.32 -27.71
C LEU A 681 12.32 -1.68 -28.04
N CYS A 682 12.98 -2.11 -29.11
CA CYS A 682 14.23 -1.51 -29.59
C CYS A 682 14.05 -0.06 -30.02
N LEU A 683 12.96 0.27 -30.75
CA LEU A 683 12.59 1.64 -31.08
C LEU A 683 12.36 2.48 -29.82
N VAL A 684 11.60 1.96 -28.85
CA VAL A 684 11.37 2.67 -27.57
C VAL A 684 12.69 2.92 -26.83
N LEU A 685 13.52 1.90 -26.64
CA LEU A 685 14.76 1.98 -25.86
C LEU A 685 15.78 2.92 -26.51
N LYS A 686 16.07 2.70 -27.80
CA LYS A 686 17.17 3.37 -28.47
C LYS A 686 16.75 4.69 -29.10
N VAL A 687 15.57 4.76 -29.72
CA VAL A 687 15.12 5.94 -30.48
C VAL A 687 14.39 6.91 -29.57
N LEU A 688 13.39 6.48 -28.80
CA LEU A 688 12.59 7.38 -27.96
C LEU A 688 13.26 7.68 -26.62
N GLN A 689 13.79 6.69 -25.92
CA GLN A 689 14.42 6.86 -24.61
C GLN A 689 15.90 7.27 -24.68
N LYS A 690 16.52 7.20 -25.86
CA LYS A 690 17.94 7.55 -26.07
C LYS A 690 18.89 6.79 -25.13
N ARG A 691 18.58 5.52 -24.78
CA ARG A 691 19.47 4.70 -23.94
C ARG A 691 20.79 4.39 -24.66
N SER A 692 21.80 4.02 -23.87
CA SER A 692 23.09 3.63 -24.42
C SER A 692 22.95 2.33 -25.22
N TRP A 693 23.84 2.11 -26.19
CA TRP A 693 23.83 0.88 -26.99
C TRP A 693 24.01 -0.37 -26.13
N ALA A 694 24.85 -0.28 -25.09
CA ALA A 694 25.08 -1.36 -24.13
C ALA A 694 23.82 -1.66 -23.32
N ASP A 695 23.11 -0.64 -22.83
CA ASP A 695 21.84 -0.83 -22.11
C ASP A 695 20.77 -1.46 -23.01
N CYS A 696 20.66 -1.01 -24.26
CA CYS A 696 19.73 -1.59 -25.24
C CYS A 696 20.03 -3.08 -25.48
N ALA A 697 21.30 -3.42 -25.72
CA ALA A 697 21.72 -4.80 -25.95
C ALA A 697 21.42 -5.68 -24.71
N ALA A 698 21.74 -5.20 -23.51
CA ALA A 698 21.50 -5.93 -22.27
C ALA A 698 19.99 -6.17 -22.01
N VAL A 699 19.15 -5.17 -22.24
CA VAL A 699 17.69 -5.30 -22.03
C VAL A 699 17.03 -6.21 -23.08
N LEU A 700 17.51 -6.17 -24.33
CA LEU A 700 16.96 -6.97 -25.43
C LEU A 700 17.58 -8.37 -25.56
N GLY A 701 18.64 -8.68 -24.81
CA GLY A 701 19.36 -9.94 -24.91
C GLY A 701 20.19 -10.08 -26.20
N LEU A 702 20.74 -8.96 -26.70
CA LEU A 702 21.57 -8.91 -27.92
C LEU A 702 23.06 -8.81 -27.56
N ALA A 703 23.96 -9.18 -28.48
CA ALA A 703 25.39 -9.24 -28.18
C ALA A 703 26.06 -7.86 -28.11
N GLY A 704 25.54 -6.86 -28.82
CA GLY A 704 26.11 -5.51 -28.80
C GLY A 704 25.49 -4.54 -29.81
N ARG A 705 26.23 -3.47 -30.11
CA ARG A 705 25.77 -2.34 -30.94
C ARG A 705 25.31 -2.76 -32.34
N ASN A 706 26.01 -3.69 -32.99
CA ASN A 706 25.72 -4.11 -34.36
C ASN A 706 24.35 -4.78 -34.43
N ASP A 707 24.07 -5.72 -33.52
CA ASP A 707 22.77 -6.40 -33.43
C ASP A 707 21.61 -5.43 -33.16
N VAL A 708 21.81 -4.46 -32.26
CA VAL A 708 20.81 -3.41 -31.98
C VAL A 708 20.57 -2.57 -33.24
N THR A 709 21.61 -2.25 -33.99
CA THR A 709 21.50 -1.46 -35.23
C THR A 709 20.77 -2.24 -36.31
N ALA A 710 21.14 -3.50 -36.53
CA ALA A 710 20.48 -4.39 -37.49
C ALA A 710 18.99 -4.59 -37.13
N LEU A 711 18.67 -4.73 -35.84
CA LEU A 711 17.29 -4.81 -35.38
C LEU A 711 16.52 -3.53 -35.70
N LEU A 712 17.07 -2.35 -35.40
CA LEU A 712 16.43 -1.07 -35.75
C LEU A 712 16.17 -0.96 -37.25
N GLN A 713 17.17 -1.28 -38.08
CA GLN A 713 17.07 -1.20 -39.54
C GLN A 713 15.99 -2.13 -40.06
N ARG A 714 15.99 -3.39 -39.63
CA ARG A 714 14.97 -4.37 -39.99
C ARG A 714 13.57 -3.89 -39.60
N THR A 715 13.39 -3.49 -38.35
CA THR A 715 12.09 -3.06 -37.82
C THR A 715 11.56 -1.85 -38.60
N ILE A 716 12.39 -0.85 -38.89
CA ILE A 716 11.98 0.32 -39.69
C ILE A 716 11.67 -0.07 -41.14
N SER A 717 12.49 -0.94 -41.76
CA SER A 717 12.29 -1.40 -43.15
C SER A 717 10.93 -2.06 -43.33
N THR A 718 10.59 -3.01 -42.45
CA THR A 718 9.30 -3.71 -42.49
C THR A 718 8.11 -2.75 -42.42
N TYR A 719 8.24 -1.65 -41.68
CA TYR A 719 7.18 -0.65 -41.60
C TYR A 719 7.11 0.29 -42.79
N CYS A 720 8.25 0.77 -43.28
CA CYS A 720 8.30 1.60 -44.48
C CYS A 720 7.74 0.86 -45.71
N GLU A 721 7.89 -0.46 -45.79
CA GLU A 721 7.28 -1.29 -46.82
C GLU A 721 5.78 -1.45 -46.63
N ALA A 722 5.32 -1.75 -45.41
CA ALA A 722 3.89 -1.88 -45.10
C ALA A 722 3.10 -0.58 -45.37
N ALA A 723 3.69 0.58 -45.08
CA ALA A 723 3.10 1.90 -45.31
C ALA A 723 2.99 2.29 -46.79
N LYS A 724 3.76 1.65 -47.70
CA LYS A 724 3.69 1.87 -49.15
C LYS A 724 2.56 1.09 -49.83
N THR A 725 2.01 0.07 -49.18
CA THR A 725 0.86 -0.70 -49.68
C THR A 725 -0.45 0.02 -49.31
N PRO A 726 -1.25 0.51 -50.28
CA PRO A 726 -2.55 1.07 -49.97
C PRO A 726 -3.48 -0.04 -49.46
N THR A 727 -4.08 0.12 -48.28
CA THR A 727 -5.20 -0.69 -47.80
C THR A 727 -6.41 -0.49 -48.72
N THR A 728 -6.47 -1.25 -49.81
CA THR A 728 -7.67 -1.43 -50.61
C THR A 728 -8.52 -2.49 -49.92
N THR A 729 -9.41 -2.07 -49.02
CA THR A 729 -10.53 -2.88 -48.56
C THR A 729 -11.69 -1.97 -48.18
N CYS A 730 -12.36 -1.44 -49.20
CA CYS A 730 -13.80 -1.22 -49.15
C CYS A 730 -14.37 -1.97 -50.35
N ALA A 731 -14.96 -3.12 -50.08
CA ALA A 731 -15.55 -4.00 -51.07
C ALA A 731 -16.71 -3.29 -51.78
N TYR A 732 -16.77 -3.55 -53.09
CA TYR A 732 -17.83 -3.19 -54.03
C TYR A 732 -19.25 -3.36 -53.48
N GLY A 733 -20.11 -2.40 -53.82
CA GLY A 733 -21.56 -2.57 -53.73
C GLY A 733 -22.30 -1.46 -54.47
N SER A 734 -22.49 -1.61 -55.78
CA SER A 734 -23.56 -1.02 -56.61
C SER A 734 -23.42 -1.54 -58.06
N PRO A 735 -24.47 -1.65 -58.91
CA PRO A 735 -25.92 -1.47 -58.70
C PRO A 735 -26.83 -2.57 -59.34
N GLY A 736 -28.13 -2.55 -59.02
CA GLY A 736 -29.23 -3.29 -59.69
C GLY A 736 -30.04 -4.13 -58.69
N SER A 737 -31.37 -4.19 -58.67
CA SER A 737 -32.41 -3.76 -59.60
C SER A 737 -33.76 -3.70 -58.86
N VAL A 738 -34.62 -2.79 -59.33
CA VAL A 738 -36.05 -2.67 -59.03
C VAL A 738 -36.81 -3.98 -59.25
N ARG A 739 -37.67 -4.41 -58.30
CA ARG A 739 -39.10 -4.73 -58.49
C ARG A 739 -39.72 -5.42 -57.26
N THR A 740 -40.92 -4.93 -56.95
CA THR A 740 -42.02 -5.45 -56.09
C THR A 740 -41.75 -5.62 -54.61
#